data_AF-A0A3D3M7X6-F1
#
_entry.id   AF-A0A3D3M7X6-F1
#
_cell.length_a   1.000
_cell.length_b   1.000
_cell.length_c   1.000
_cell.angle_alpha   90.00
_cell.angle_beta   90.00
_cell.angle_gamma   90.00
#
_symmetry.space_group_name_H-M   'P 1'
#
loop_
_entity.id
_entity.type
_entity.pdbx_description
1 polymer ?
#
loop_
_entity_poly.entity_id
_entity_poly.type
_entity_poly.pdbx_seq_one_letter_code
_entity_poly.pdbx_strand_id
1 'polypeptide(L)'
;ADGPRLIDAAGKLGPWVRSDGEGQWRMDFGLRLRGGMPVNRRIAQLRESNRRRVVQLEQNHNRLLSLRVQSSERVQADLDEAARQQVPSTAHLDEYSTHLREQDHLLVEFDDNLRELHQLKAQPEFKRMHARNLYDRAGTQAQLSFVLHSGFSENQVIMHDMRPATSPQEEQSPEQVQKFQRMMDACLKARREVEELIGCHGMIAEMRKQLRDILPEGPELARKAGVLLESEPSLRSWKSVDLSLRAAEILDIERSSDYSVLYGALLAARTGLSMRDSLEARDAFSDSEQVEVLDSVVSRLGYALDTSRLYQSLPRAGGGKELLDAFIEILDALHRQAQDELAARLQMLPSQSEPAAKPGASKRKQVLIRTRNRGVVVGSRRKAEGNRPDTVVVVDPIDNTELASYEESAEPGVWQPLGETRVEPVPPTPATLATLVKRSGALLNNAERRIAKVRSQARTATVGVDIEDILVQQSRPLDAMVQQIEEALTRENATDDSDDGLDAARQCGLLTAKAAQMREEGKRLRVGILKKQAPTVGGVSWLVEQGEVSILKEGERVALAKRKGFAQDYLQEFVVRDKEAKPLWYAHFHYASADALVGDFTAAHLKTREQRFDRGPQTVATQSNQAIIEVYRSRIDKGSAQKLFLSL
;
A
#
# COMPACT_ATOMS: atom_id res chain seq x y z
N ALA A 1 -21.41 -7.91 -66.16
CA ALA A 1 -22.67 -8.29 -66.82
C ALA A 1 -22.82 -9.79 -66.67
N ASP A 2 -23.89 -10.26 -66.03
CA ASP A 2 -23.94 -11.55 -65.34
C ASP A 2 -24.26 -12.78 -66.22
N GLY A 3 -24.08 -12.72 -67.54
CA GLY A 3 -24.33 -13.84 -68.45
C GLY A 3 -25.82 -14.22 -68.60
N PRO A 4 -26.16 -15.17 -69.48
CA PRO A 4 -27.54 -15.62 -69.69
C PRO A 4 -28.00 -16.67 -68.66
N ARG A 5 -29.28 -16.62 -68.27
CA ARG A 5 -29.88 -17.48 -67.24
C ARG A 5 -31.17 -18.12 -67.72
N LEU A 6 -31.41 -19.36 -67.31
CA LEU A 6 -32.70 -20.01 -67.54
C LEU A 6 -33.76 -19.38 -66.65
N ILE A 7 -34.95 -19.15 -67.20
CA ILE A 7 -36.13 -18.66 -66.48
C ILE A 7 -37.27 -19.60 -66.82
N ASP A 8 -37.99 -20.09 -65.83
CA ASP A 8 -39.16 -20.94 -66.08
C ASP A 8 -40.38 -20.11 -66.52
N ALA A 9 -41.44 -20.81 -66.93
CA ALA A 9 -42.67 -20.18 -67.42
C ALA A 9 -43.39 -19.31 -66.36
N ALA A 10 -43.04 -19.45 -65.08
CA ALA A 10 -43.56 -18.64 -63.97
C ALA A 10 -42.62 -17.46 -63.60
N GLY A 11 -41.54 -17.24 -64.37
CA GLY A 11 -40.57 -16.17 -64.12
C GLY A 11 -39.52 -16.50 -63.06
N LYS A 12 -39.46 -17.74 -62.57
CA LYS A 12 -38.49 -18.14 -61.55
C LYS A 12 -37.13 -18.42 -62.19
N LEU A 13 -36.10 -17.81 -61.62
CA LEU A 13 -34.74 -17.88 -62.14
C LEU A 13 -34.08 -19.24 -61.86
N GLY A 14 -33.86 -20.04 -62.91
CA GLY A 14 -33.16 -21.33 -62.91
C GLY A 14 -31.62 -21.20 -62.86
N PRO A 15 -30.83 -22.23 -63.21
CA PRO A 15 -29.36 -22.13 -63.24
C PRO A 15 -28.86 -21.23 -64.38
N TRP A 16 -27.63 -20.72 -64.24
CA TRP A 16 -26.96 -19.97 -65.30
C TRP A 16 -26.54 -20.90 -66.44
N VAL A 17 -26.39 -20.36 -67.65
CA VAL A 17 -25.93 -21.12 -68.82
C VAL A 17 -24.75 -20.43 -69.49
N ARG A 18 -23.84 -21.24 -70.03
CA ARG A 18 -22.71 -20.77 -70.84
C ARG A 18 -22.76 -21.42 -72.22
N SER A 19 -22.45 -20.62 -73.24
CA SER A 19 -22.26 -21.11 -74.61
C SER A 19 -20.83 -21.59 -74.77
N ASP A 20 -20.62 -22.67 -75.51
CA ASP A 20 -19.29 -23.10 -75.92
C ASP A 20 -18.77 -22.37 -77.18
N GLY A 21 -19.56 -21.44 -77.75
CA GLY A 21 -19.20 -20.67 -78.93
C GLY A 21 -19.51 -21.37 -80.26
N GLU A 22 -19.87 -22.65 -80.23
CA GLU A 22 -20.27 -23.46 -81.40
C GLU A 22 -21.78 -23.71 -81.47
N GLY A 23 -22.53 -22.98 -80.63
CA GLY A 23 -24.00 -23.01 -80.61
C GLY A 23 -24.62 -23.98 -79.60
N GLN A 24 -23.81 -24.69 -78.80
CA GLN A 24 -24.35 -25.52 -77.71
C GLN A 24 -24.27 -24.81 -76.35
N TRP A 25 -25.34 -24.90 -75.59
CA TRP A 25 -25.47 -24.28 -74.27
C TRP A 25 -25.37 -25.34 -73.17
N ARG A 26 -24.54 -25.09 -72.16
CA ARG A 26 -24.37 -25.97 -71.00
C ARG A 26 -24.69 -25.23 -69.71
N MET A 27 -25.22 -25.95 -68.72
CA MET A 27 -25.47 -25.38 -67.39
C MET A 27 -24.14 -25.01 -66.72
N ASP A 28 -24.05 -23.77 -66.21
CA ASP A 28 -22.94 -23.28 -65.40
C ASP A 28 -23.25 -23.54 -63.91
N PHE A 29 -22.67 -24.61 -63.38
CA PHE A 29 -22.79 -24.98 -61.96
C PHE A 29 -21.72 -24.31 -61.07
N GLY A 30 -20.98 -23.32 -61.58
CA GLY A 30 -20.03 -22.56 -60.78
C GLY A 30 -20.73 -21.84 -59.62
N LEU A 31 -20.25 -22.04 -58.40
CA LEU A 31 -20.74 -21.34 -57.20
C LEU A 31 -20.48 -19.82 -57.33
N ARG A 32 -21.54 -19.03 -57.45
CA ARG A 32 -21.49 -17.56 -57.44
C ARG A 32 -22.32 -17.01 -56.29
N LEU A 33 -21.69 -16.26 -55.39
CA LEU A 33 -22.39 -15.58 -54.30
C LEU A 33 -23.21 -14.40 -54.86
N ARG A 34 -24.53 -14.43 -54.67
CA ARG A 34 -25.43 -13.29 -54.94
C ARG A 34 -25.14 -12.17 -53.92
N GLY A 35 -24.47 -11.09 -54.35
CA GLY A 35 -24.42 -9.82 -53.60
C GLY A 35 -23.09 -9.45 -52.94
N GLY A 36 -22.02 -10.25 -53.06
CA GLY A 36 -20.68 -9.84 -52.63
C GLY A 36 -19.94 -9.08 -53.73
N MET A 37 -19.32 -7.93 -53.43
CA MET A 37 -18.37 -7.32 -54.37
C MET A 37 -17.29 -8.35 -54.75
N PRO A 38 -16.90 -8.48 -56.03
CA PRO A 38 -15.87 -9.42 -56.45
C PRO A 38 -14.60 -9.23 -55.61
N VAL A 39 -14.04 -10.33 -55.08
CA VAL A 39 -12.87 -10.31 -54.18
C VAL A 39 -11.74 -9.45 -54.74
N ASN A 40 -11.48 -9.52 -56.05
CA ASN A 40 -10.47 -8.70 -56.74
C ASN A 40 -10.78 -7.19 -56.71
N ARG A 41 -12.06 -6.81 -56.82
CA ARG A 41 -12.50 -5.41 -56.75
C ARG A 41 -12.38 -4.86 -55.33
N ARG A 42 -12.72 -5.68 -54.33
CA ARG A 42 -12.54 -5.34 -52.91
C ARG A 42 -11.06 -5.19 -52.54
N ILE A 43 -10.20 -6.09 -53.04
CA ILE A 43 -8.74 -5.98 -52.86
C ILE A 43 -8.19 -4.73 -53.55
N ALA A 44 -8.64 -4.41 -54.77
CA ALA A 44 -8.19 -3.21 -55.47
C ALA A 44 -8.61 -1.91 -54.74
N GLN A 45 -9.84 -1.84 -54.24
CA GLN A 45 -10.31 -0.71 -53.43
C GLN A 45 -9.54 -0.58 -52.11
N LEU A 46 -9.25 -1.69 -51.42
CA LEU A 46 -8.45 -1.68 -50.21
C LEU A 46 -7.02 -1.19 -50.48
N ARG A 47 -6.40 -1.65 -51.57
CA ARG A 47 -5.07 -1.17 -52.00
C ARG A 47 -5.06 0.33 -52.28
N GLU A 48 -6.07 0.84 -52.96
CA GLU A 48 -6.19 2.27 -53.26
C GLU A 48 -6.42 3.09 -51.98
N SER A 49 -7.27 2.61 -51.06
CA SER A 49 -7.46 3.22 -49.74
C SER A 49 -6.16 3.26 -48.94
N ASN A 50 -5.41 2.15 -48.91
CA ASN A 50 -4.13 2.08 -48.21
C ASN A 50 -3.09 3.03 -48.82
N ARG A 51 -3.03 3.17 -50.16
CA ARG A 51 -2.12 4.13 -50.82
C ARG A 51 -2.44 5.57 -50.41
N ARG A 52 -3.72 5.95 -50.43
CA ARG A 52 -4.15 7.29 -49.99
C ARG A 52 -3.81 7.53 -48.52
N ARG A 53 -4.02 6.53 -47.67
CA ARG A 53 -3.71 6.61 -46.25
C ARG A 53 -2.20 6.75 -46.02
N VAL A 54 -1.37 6.01 -46.74
CA VAL A 54 0.10 6.15 -46.69
C VAL A 54 0.54 7.58 -47.04
N VAL A 55 0.01 8.16 -48.11
CA VAL A 55 0.34 9.55 -48.50
C VAL A 55 -0.06 10.54 -47.39
N GLN A 56 -1.23 10.36 -46.77
CA GLN A 56 -1.66 11.19 -45.65
C GLN A 56 -0.74 11.05 -44.44
N LEU A 57 -0.36 9.81 -44.08
CA LEU A 57 0.53 9.52 -42.95
C LEU A 57 1.95 10.06 -43.18
N GLU A 58 2.47 10.03 -44.41
CA GLU A 58 3.76 10.61 -44.78
C GLU A 58 3.75 12.15 -44.68
N GLN A 59 2.69 12.79 -45.17
CA GLN A 59 2.50 14.24 -45.01
C GLN A 59 2.39 14.63 -43.53
N ASN A 60 1.62 13.88 -42.76
CA ASN A 60 1.47 14.11 -41.33
C ASN A 60 2.78 13.85 -40.57
N HIS A 61 3.56 12.83 -40.95
CA HIS A 61 4.87 12.56 -40.35
C HIS A 61 5.81 13.75 -40.49
N ASN A 62 5.92 14.35 -41.68
CA ASN A 62 6.76 15.51 -41.91
C ASN A 62 6.30 16.73 -41.10
N ARG A 63 4.98 16.93 -40.97
CA ARG A 63 4.42 17.98 -40.11
C ARG A 63 4.79 17.75 -38.64
N LEU A 64 4.60 16.53 -38.13
CA LEU A 64 4.89 16.16 -36.75
C LEU A 64 6.39 16.26 -36.43
N LEU A 65 7.27 15.91 -37.38
CA LEU A 65 8.72 16.13 -37.23
C LEU A 65 9.06 17.60 -36.98
N SER A 66 8.52 18.51 -37.80
CA SER A 66 8.74 19.95 -37.64
C SER A 66 8.21 20.48 -36.31
N LEU A 67 7.01 20.04 -35.90
CA LEU A 67 6.42 20.43 -34.61
C LEU A 67 7.24 19.90 -33.43
N ARG A 68 7.75 18.67 -33.52
CA ARG A 68 8.60 18.08 -32.49
C ARG A 68 9.89 18.87 -32.30
N VAL A 69 10.55 19.30 -33.36
CA VAL A 69 11.76 20.14 -33.27
C VAL A 69 11.46 21.46 -32.54
N GLN A 70 10.39 22.16 -32.95
CA GLN A 70 9.99 23.42 -32.31
C GLN A 70 9.62 23.24 -30.84
N SER A 71 8.89 22.16 -30.52
CA SER A 71 8.53 21.83 -29.14
C SER A 71 9.75 21.50 -28.28
N SER A 72 10.73 20.75 -28.82
CA SER A 72 12.00 20.47 -28.15
C SER A 72 12.84 21.73 -27.91
N GLU A 73 12.90 22.66 -28.86
CA GLU A 73 13.58 23.95 -28.69
C GLU A 73 12.91 24.78 -27.57
N ARG A 74 11.58 24.78 -27.51
CA ARG A 74 10.83 25.48 -26.45
C ARG A 74 11.10 24.88 -25.06
N VAL A 75 10.96 23.57 -24.92
CA VAL A 75 11.24 22.85 -23.66
C VAL A 75 12.69 23.05 -23.21
N GLN A 76 13.64 23.11 -24.14
CA GLN A 76 15.04 23.40 -23.81
C GLN A 76 15.21 24.85 -23.31
N ALA A 77 14.53 25.82 -23.91
CA ALA A 77 14.56 27.20 -23.45
C ALA A 77 13.96 27.35 -22.04
N ASP A 78 12.87 26.64 -21.73
CA ASP A 78 12.26 26.63 -20.40
C ASP A 78 13.19 26.02 -19.34
N LEU A 79 13.89 24.94 -19.70
CA LEU A 79 14.91 24.30 -18.86
C LEU A 79 16.08 25.25 -18.60
N ASP A 80 16.60 25.90 -19.64
CA ASP A 80 17.71 26.85 -19.53
C ASP A 80 17.32 28.05 -18.66
N GLU A 81 16.09 28.53 -18.76
CA GLU A 81 15.58 29.62 -17.92
C GLU A 81 15.42 29.17 -16.46
N ALA A 82 14.84 27.99 -16.22
CA ALA A 82 14.74 27.42 -14.87
C ALA A 82 16.12 27.23 -14.23
N ALA A 83 17.14 26.83 -15.02
CA ALA A 83 18.51 26.66 -14.53
C ALA A 83 19.23 27.98 -14.22
N ARG A 84 18.83 29.10 -14.84
CA ARG A 84 19.35 30.44 -14.51
C ARG A 84 18.76 31.00 -13.21
N GLN A 85 17.54 30.61 -12.88
CA GLN A 85 16.85 31.05 -11.68
C GLN A 85 17.32 30.22 -10.48
N GLN A 86 17.68 30.87 -9.37
CA GLN A 86 18.07 30.13 -8.15
C GLN A 86 16.86 29.39 -7.54
N VAL A 87 15.66 29.98 -7.67
CA VAL A 87 14.36 29.39 -7.37
C VAL A 87 13.42 29.81 -8.50
N PRO A 88 12.96 28.87 -9.36
CA PRO A 88 12.04 29.20 -10.43
C PRO A 88 10.71 29.75 -9.92
N SER A 89 10.11 30.71 -10.63
CA SER A 89 8.79 31.23 -10.25
C SER A 89 7.66 30.22 -10.50
N THR A 90 6.61 30.23 -9.68
CA THR A 90 5.36 29.47 -9.87
C THR A 90 4.83 29.56 -11.31
N ALA A 91 4.77 30.77 -11.87
CA ALA A 91 4.26 31.02 -13.21
C ALA A 91 5.12 30.34 -14.29
N HIS A 92 6.45 30.38 -14.14
CA HIS A 92 7.37 29.68 -15.04
C HIS A 92 7.22 28.17 -14.94
N LEU A 93 7.10 27.62 -13.73
CA LEU A 93 6.89 26.17 -13.53
C LEU A 93 5.56 25.69 -14.12
N ASP A 94 4.48 26.48 -13.97
CA ASP A 94 3.17 26.18 -14.55
C ASP A 94 3.23 26.19 -16.10
N GLU A 95 3.90 27.18 -16.71
CA GLU A 95 4.11 27.25 -18.17
C GLU A 95 5.00 26.11 -18.67
N TYR A 96 6.12 25.85 -18.00
CA TYR A 96 7.06 24.79 -18.36
C TYR A 96 6.39 23.39 -18.28
N SER A 97 5.63 23.12 -17.22
CA SER A 97 4.86 21.87 -17.11
C SER A 97 3.86 21.70 -18.26
N THR A 98 3.26 22.80 -18.73
CA THR A 98 2.34 22.80 -19.88
C THR A 98 3.08 22.44 -21.17
N HIS A 99 4.23 23.07 -21.44
CA HIS A 99 5.04 22.74 -22.62
C HIS A 99 5.55 21.29 -22.61
N LEU A 100 5.88 20.72 -21.44
CA LEU A 100 6.24 19.30 -21.31
C LEU A 100 5.07 18.36 -21.63
N ARG A 101 3.84 18.68 -21.16
CA ARG A 101 2.63 17.91 -21.51
C ARG A 101 2.33 17.96 -23.01
N GLU A 102 2.46 19.14 -23.62
CA GLU A 102 2.31 19.32 -25.07
C GLU A 102 3.36 18.51 -25.84
N GLN A 103 4.61 18.49 -25.36
CA GLN A 103 5.68 17.69 -25.96
C GLN A 103 5.39 16.19 -25.87
N ASP A 104 4.98 15.67 -24.71
CA ASP A 104 4.64 14.24 -24.60
C ASP A 104 3.48 13.87 -25.54
N HIS A 105 2.45 14.71 -25.63
CA HIS A 105 1.34 14.48 -26.54
C HIS A 105 1.80 14.43 -28.00
N LEU A 106 2.65 15.37 -28.44
CA LEU A 106 3.25 15.35 -29.78
C LEU A 106 4.09 14.08 -30.03
N LEU A 107 4.83 13.61 -29.03
CA LEU A 107 5.60 12.36 -29.13
C LEU A 107 4.70 11.12 -29.20
N VAL A 108 3.53 11.11 -28.56
CA VAL A 108 2.51 10.07 -28.72
C VAL A 108 1.96 10.07 -30.15
N GLU A 109 1.49 11.21 -30.64
CA GLU A 109 0.94 11.34 -31.99
C GLU A 109 1.96 10.95 -33.07
N PHE A 110 3.22 11.36 -32.89
CA PHE A 110 4.31 10.99 -33.78
C PHE A 110 4.49 9.47 -33.85
N ASP A 111 4.48 8.78 -32.71
CA ASP A 111 4.67 7.34 -32.64
C ASP A 111 3.49 6.55 -33.18
N ASP A 112 2.26 6.99 -32.88
CA ASP A 112 1.03 6.41 -33.44
C ASP A 112 1.03 6.51 -34.97
N ASN A 113 1.36 7.69 -35.51
CA ASN A 113 1.47 7.90 -36.94
C ASN A 113 2.56 7.02 -37.56
N LEU A 114 3.72 6.88 -36.89
CA LEU A 114 4.83 6.04 -37.35
C LEU A 114 4.45 4.55 -37.34
N ARG A 115 3.76 4.07 -36.29
CA ARG A 115 3.26 2.69 -36.17
C ARG A 115 2.27 2.35 -37.27
N GLU A 116 1.28 3.22 -37.49
CA GLU A 116 0.29 3.01 -38.56
C GLU A 116 0.95 3.03 -39.94
N LEU A 117 1.88 3.97 -40.17
CA LEU A 117 2.62 4.05 -41.42
C LEU A 117 3.44 2.77 -41.65
N HIS A 118 4.15 2.26 -40.63
CA HIS A 118 4.92 1.01 -40.73
C HIS A 118 4.03 -0.21 -41.04
N GLN A 119 2.82 -0.28 -40.49
CA GLN A 119 1.86 -1.37 -40.78
C GLN A 119 1.41 -1.38 -42.25
N LEU A 120 1.23 -0.21 -42.86
CA LEU A 120 0.78 -0.08 -44.26
C LEU A 120 1.93 -0.09 -45.28
N LYS A 121 3.08 0.49 -44.90
CA LYS A 121 4.30 0.60 -45.70
C LYS A 121 5.50 0.49 -44.76
N ALA A 122 6.21 -0.63 -44.82
CA ALA A 122 7.37 -0.90 -43.98
C ALA A 122 8.36 0.26 -43.99
N GLN A 123 8.58 0.85 -42.82
CA GLN A 123 9.51 1.95 -42.62
C GLN A 123 10.92 1.43 -42.27
N PRO A 124 11.98 1.90 -42.95
CA PRO A 124 13.36 1.64 -42.56
C PRO A 124 13.62 2.11 -41.12
N GLU A 125 14.44 1.38 -40.37
CA GLU A 125 14.80 1.73 -38.98
C GLU A 125 13.63 1.92 -38.00
N PHE A 126 12.42 1.45 -38.33
CA PHE A 126 11.23 1.62 -37.49
C PHE A 126 11.46 1.30 -36.01
N LYS A 127 12.06 0.14 -35.71
CA LYS A 127 12.36 -0.30 -34.33
C LYS A 127 13.23 0.72 -33.58
N ARG A 128 14.22 1.29 -34.25
CA ARG A 128 15.14 2.28 -33.70
C ARG A 128 14.43 3.61 -33.46
N MET A 129 13.65 4.08 -34.43
CA MET A 129 12.86 5.32 -34.28
C MET A 129 11.82 5.20 -33.16
N HIS A 130 11.08 4.09 -33.10
CA HIS A 130 10.11 3.79 -32.05
C HIS A 130 10.77 3.72 -30.66
N ALA A 131 11.87 2.98 -30.52
CA ALA A 131 12.59 2.89 -29.25
C ALA A 131 13.14 4.25 -28.79
N ARG A 132 13.70 5.05 -29.70
CA ARG A 132 14.15 6.41 -29.37
C ARG A 132 12.99 7.32 -28.95
N ASN A 133 11.84 7.23 -29.63
CA ASN A 133 10.66 8.00 -29.25
C ASN A 133 10.17 7.64 -27.84
N LEU A 134 10.12 6.34 -27.50
CA LEU A 134 9.79 5.91 -26.13
C LEU A 134 10.80 6.41 -25.10
N TYR A 135 12.09 6.45 -25.44
CA TYR A 135 13.11 7.00 -24.56
C TYR A 135 12.96 8.51 -24.37
N ASP A 136 12.70 9.26 -25.44
CA ASP A 136 12.50 10.71 -25.38
C ASP A 136 11.27 11.04 -24.55
N ARG A 137 10.17 10.27 -24.70
CA ARG A 137 8.99 10.38 -23.83
C ARG A 137 9.32 10.11 -22.37
N ALA A 138 10.14 9.09 -22.07
CA ALA A 138 10.60 8.84 -20.71
C ALA A 138 11.40 10.03 -20.15
N GLY A 139 12.22 10.69 -20.99
CA GLY A 139 12.91 11.93 -20.67
C GLY A 139 11.96 13.09 -20.35
N THR A 140 10.95 13.33 -21.21
CA THR A 140 9.92 14.37 -21.00
C THR A 140 9.13 14.13 -19.71
N GLN A 141 8.71 12.89 -19.45
CA GLN A 141 8.02 12.52 -18.21
C GLN A 141 8.90 12.69 -16.97
N ALA A 142 10.20 12.41 -17.09
CA ALA A 142 11.13 12.63 -15.98
C ALA A 142 11.30 14.13 -15.70
N GLN A 143 11.47 14.96 -16.73
CA GLN A 143 11.49 16.43 -16.59
C GLN A 143 10.21 16.96 -15.96
N LEU A 144 9.05 16.46 -16.37
CA LEU A 144 7.76 16.83 -15.79
C LEU A 144 7.70 16.49 -14.29
N SER A 145 8.22 15.32 -13.88
CA SER A 145 8.35 14.95 -12.46
C SER A 145 9.14 15.99 -11.66
N PHE A 146 10.29 16.45 -12.17
CA PHE A 146 11.12 17.47 -11.49
C PHE A 146 10.39 18.81 -11.35
N VAL A 147 9.66 19.23 -12.39
CA VAL A 147 8.88 20.48 -12.38
C VAL A 147 7.74 20.39 -11.37
N LEU A 148 7.02 19.27 -11.34
CA LEU A 148 5.92 19.04 -10.39
C LEU A 148 6.41 18.95 -8.94
N HIS A 149 7.55 18.29 -8.70
CA HIS A 149 8.20 18.28 -7.39
C HIS A 149 8.55 19.70 -6.93
N SER A 150 9.11 20.53 -7.81
CA SER A 150 9.42 21.93 -7.50
C SER A 150 8.17 22.72 -7.10
N GLY A 151 7.06 22.55 -7.83
CA GLY A 151 5.77 23.17 -7.49
C GLY A 151 5.18 22.65 -6.17
N PHE A 152 5.32 21.34 -5.91
CA PHE A 152 4.92 20.73 -4.64
C PHE A 152 5.66 21.36 -3.45
N SER A 153 6.98 21.57 -3.56
CA SER A 153 7.77 22.17 -2.48
C SER A 153 7.27 23.56 -2.07
N GLU A 154 6.77 24.36 -3.01
CA GLU A 154 6.18 25.67 -2.70
C GLU A 154 4.86 25.52 -1.93
N ASN A 155 3.98 24.62 -2.37
CA ASN A 155 2.73 24.31 -1.66
C ASN A 155 3.02 23.74 -0.27
N GLN A 156 4.09 22.95 -0.13
CA GLN A 156 4.50 22.37 1.14
C GLN A 156 4.90 23.42 2.18
N VAL A 157 5.57 24.50 1.76
CA VAL A 157 5.88 25.64 2.64
C VAL A 157 4.60 26.26 3.19
N ILE A 158 3.59 26.47 2.33
CA ILE A 158 2.27 27.01 2.74
C ILE A 158 1.59 26.07 3.74
N MET A 159 1.66 24.76 3.50
CA MET A 159 1.09 23.75 4.40
C MET A 159 1.79 23.73 5.77
N HIS A 160 3.10 23.96 5.85
CA HIS A 160 3.86 23.98 7.10
C HIS A 160 3.79 25.31 7.87
N ASP A 161 3.51 26.43 7.21
CA ASP A 161 3.43 27.76 7.86
C ASP A 161 2.17 27.91 8.75
N MET A 162 1.18 27.03 8.58
CA MET A 162 -0.08 27.07 9.33
C MET A 162 0.09 26.44 10.72
N ARG A 163 -0.07 27.25 11.77
CA ARG A 163 -0.22 26.73 13.13
C ARG A 163 -1.68 26.40 13.45
N PRO A 164 -1.95 25.30 14.17
CA PRO A 164 -3.27 25.03 14.72
C PRO A 164 -3.76 26.20 15.58
N ALA A 165 -5.08 26.46 15.52
CA ALA A 165 -5.71 27.40 16.43
C ALA A 165 -5.57 26.89 17.88
N THR A 166 -5.28 27.80 18.79
CA THR A 166 -5.13 27.52 20.23
C THR A 166 -6.45 27.64 21.00
N SER A 167 -7.48 28.23 20.37
CA SER A 167 -8.82 28.33 20.95
C SER A 167 -9.91 28.29 19.89
N PRO A 168 -11.15 27.90 20.25
CA PRO A 168 -12.30 27.95 19.33
C PRO A 168 -12.61 29.36 18.82
N GLN A 169 -12.27 30.40 19.61
CA GLN A 169 -12.45 31.80 19.20
C GLN A 169 -11.44 32.20 18.13
N GLU A 170 -10.19 31.76 18.28
CA GLU A 170 -9.15 31.96 17.27
C GLU A 170 -9.47 31.19 15.98
N GLU A 171 -9.98 29.95 16.10
CA GLU A 171 -10.40 29.12 14.97
C GLU A 171 -11.48 29.79 14.11
N GLN A 172 -12.39 30.53 14.74
CA GLN A 172 -13.47 31.27 14.06
C GLN A 172 -13.06 32.67 13.60
N SER A 173 -11.84 33.12 13.89
CA SER A 173 -11.37 34.44 13.46
C SER A 173 -11.25 34.49 11.93
N PRO A 174 -11.61 35.62 11.28
CA PRO A 174 -11.51 35.75 9.83
C PRO A 174 -10.10 35.46 9.29
N GLU A 175 -9.07 35.84 10.04
CA GLU A 175 -7.67 35.58 9.69
C GLU A 175 -7.36 34.08 9.69
N GLN A 176 -7.76 33.34 10.73
CA GLN A 176 -7.50 31.91 10.84
C GLN A 176 -8.29 31.11 9.80
N VAL A 177 -9.55 31.48 9.55
CA VAL A 177 -10.36 30.90 8.48
C VAL A 177 -9.68 31.11 7.12
N GLN A 178 -9.17 32.31 6.84
CA GLN A 178 -8.46 32.59 5.60
C GLN A 178 -7.12 31.84 5.48
N LYS A 179 -6.39 31.65 6.57
CA LYS A 179 -5.17 30.83 6.59
C LYS A 179 -5.48 29.36 6.32
N PHE A 180 -6.51 28.82 6.98
CA PHE A 180 -6.96 27.45 6.76
C PHE A 180 -7.42 27.23 5.32
N GLN A 181 -8.18 28.18 4.74
CA GLN A 181 -8.59 28.09 3.33
C GLN A 181 -7.38 28.06 2.39
N ARG A 182 -6.39 28.94 2.60
CA ARG A 182 -5.16 28.95 1.79
C ARG A 182 -4.37 27.65 1.90
N MET A 183 -4.29 27.08 3.11
CA MET A 183 -3.66 25.78 3.34
C MET A 183 -4.41 24.67 2.59
N MET A 184 -5.74 24.63 2.65
CA MET A 184 -6.54 23.64 1.92
C MET A 184 -6.44 23.79 0.40
N ASP A 185 -6.41 25.02 -0.11
CA ASP A 185 -6.18 25.28 -1.54
C ASP A 185 -4.79 24.79 -1.98
N ALA A 186 -3.76 24.97 -1.13
CA ALA A 186 -2.42 24.43 -1.35
C ALA A 186 -2.40 22.89 -1.29
N CYS A 187 -3.11 22.26 -0.34
CA CYS A 187 -3.27 20.80 -0.28
C CYS A 187 -3.88 20.25 -1.58
N LEU A 188 -4.92 20.90 -2.11
CA LEU A 188 -5.59 20.48 -3.36
C LEU A 188 -4.72 20.71 -4.60
N LYS A 189 -3.89 21.76 -4.62
CA LYS A 189 -2.89 21.96 -5.68
C LYS A 189 -1.80 20.88 -5.60
N ALA A 190 -1.20 20.70 -4.42
CA ALA A 190 -0.19 19.67 -4.14
C ALA A 190 -0.68 18.27 -4.49
N ARG A 191 -1.95 17.93 -4.20
CA ARG A 191 -2.49 16.60 -4.54
C ARG A 191 -2.48 16.36 -6.05
N ARG A 192 -2.89 17.35 -6.84
CA ARG A 192 -2.90 17.23 -8.31
C ARG A 192 -1.48 17.06 -8.86
N GLU A 193 -0.53 17.81 -8.33
CA GLU A 193 0.89 17.70 -8.71
C GLU A 193 1.45 16.31 -8.36
N VAL A 194 1.18 15.81 -7.16
CA VAL A 194 1.64 14.49 -6.71
C VAL A 194 0.96 13.35 -7.49
N GLU A 195 -0.33 13.46 -7.79
CA GLU A 195 -1.05 12.47 -8.63
C GLU A 195 -0.44 12.36 -10.02
N GLU A 196 -0.13 13.50 -10.65
CA GLU A 196 0.50 13.53 -11.97
C GLU A 196 1.94 13.00 -11.91
N LEU A 197 2.69 13.35 -10.87
CA LEU A 197 4.04 12.85 -10.64
C LEU A 197 4.06 11.32 -10.48
N ILE A 198 3.14 10.76 -9.69
CA ILE A 198 2.94 9.30 -9.58
C ILE A 198 2.64 8.71 -10.97
N GLY A 199 1.87 9.41 -11.80
CA GLY A 199 1.62 9.09 -13.20
C GLY A 199 2.91 9.02 -14.04
N CYS A 200 3.79 10.03 -13.93
CA CYS A 200 5.09 10.07 -14.62
C CYS A 200 5.93 8.82 -14.30
N HIS A 201 6.05 8.45 -13.02
CA HIS A 201 6.75 7.23 -12.60
C HIS A 201 6.15 5.97 -13.25
N GLY A 202 4.81 5.86 -13.29
CA GLY A 202 4.10 4.76 -13.93
C GLY A 202 4.36 4.67 -15.43
N MET A 203 4.31 5.81 -16.12
CA MET A 203 4.57 5.90 -17.57
C MET A 203 6.01 5.52 -17.91
N ILE A 204 7.00 5.99 -17.14
CA ILE A 204 8.40 5.62 -17.32
C ILE A 204 8.60 4.11 -17.09
N ALA A 205 7.98 3.54 -16.06
CA ALA A 205 8.06 2.10 -15.80
C ALA A 205 7.49 1.26 -16.95
N GLU A 206 6.38 1.69 -17.54
CA GLU A 206 5.75 1.02 -18.69
C GLU A 206 6.60 1.17 -19.97
N MET A 207 7.12 2.37 -20.25
CA MET A 207 8.04 2.58 -21.37
C MET A 207 9.31 1.74 -21.25
N ARG A 208 9.86 1.62 -20.04
CA ARG A 208 11.00 0.72 -19.77
C ARG A 208 10.67 -0.73 -20.07
N LYS A 209 9.43 -1.17 -19.82
CA LYS A 209 8.97 -2.52 -20.16
C LYS A 209 8.94 -2.72 -21.66
N GLN A 210 8.32 -1.81 -22.40
CA GLN A 210 8.26 -1.86 -23.86
C GLN A 210 9.64 -1.81 -24.51
N LEU A 211 10.53 -0.93 -24.02
CA LEU A 211 11.90 -0.80 -24.51
C LEU A 211 12.70 -2.12 -24.41
N ARG A 212 12.52 -2.92 -23.35
CA ARG A 212 13.24 -4.20 -23.20
C ARG A 212 12.94 -5.18 -24.34
N ASP A 213 11.77 -5.08 -24.96
CA ASP A 213 11.33 -5.99 -26.02
C ASP A 213 11.79 -5.55 -27.43
N ILE A 214 12.35 -4.33 -27.57
CA ILE A 214 12.74 -3.76 -28.87
C ILE A 214 14.25 -3.94 -29.12
N LEU A 215 14.64 -5.04 -29.74
CA LEU A 215 16.05 -5.34 -30.02
C LEU A 215 16.62 -4.62 -31.27
N PRO A 216 17.93 -4.29 -31.29
CA PRO A 216 18.92 -4.53 -30.23
C PRO A 216 19.13 -3.36 -29.25
N GLU A 217 18.75 -2.13 -29.62
CA GLU A 217 19.05 -0.91 -28.82
C GLU A 217 18.18 -0.75 -27.57
N GLY A 218 16.97 -1.33 -27.56
CA GLY A 218 15.96 -1.09 -26.54
C GLY A 218 16.35 -1.46 -25.10
N PRO A 219 17.03 -2.59 -24.81
CA PRO A 219 17.49 -2.91 -23.47
C PRO A 219 18.42 -1.85 -22.84
N GLU A 220 19.30 -1.25 -23.63
CA GLU A 220 20.18 -0.18 -23.15
C GLU A 220 19.41 1.12 -22.90
N LEU A 221 18.45 1.46 -23.76
CA LEU A 221 17.54 2.58 -23.53
C LEU A 221 16.65 2.36 -22.30
N ALA A 222 16.19 1.13 -22.05
CA ALA A 222 15.42 0.78 -20.86
C ALA A 222 16.25 0.92 -19.57
N ARG A 223 17.56 0.64 -19.65
CA ARG A 223 18.51 0.87 -18.55
C ARG A 223 18.68 2.37 -18.29
N LYS A 224 18.92 3.18 -19.33
CA LYS A 224 19.03 4.64 -19.23
C LYS A 224 17.75 5.29 -18.70
N ALA A 225 16.58 4.86 -19.20
CA ALA A 225 15.29 5.34 -18.71
C ALA A 225 15.05 4.97 -17.23
N GLY A 226 15.68 3.89 -16.76
CA GLY A 226 15.60 3.47 -15.36
C GLY A 226 16.36 4.35 -14.37
N VAL A 227 17.29 5.18 -14.86
CA VAL A 227 18.11 6.05 -14.02
C VAL A 227 17.69 7.52 -14.11
N LEU A 228 16.68 7.86 -14.92
CA LEU A 228 16.21 9.25 -15.12
C LEU A 228 15.65 9.88 -13.83
N LEU A 229 15.13 9.06 -12.92
CA LEU A 229 14.55 9.49 -11.65
C LEU A 229 15.44 9.10 -10.45
N GLU A 230 16.73 8.81 -10.65
CA GLU A 230 17.62 8.43 -9.53
C GLU A 230 17.78 9.54 -8.48
N SER A 231 17.65 10.80 -8.87
CA SER A 231 17.68 11.95 -7.97
C SER A 231 16.31 12.35 -7.41
N GLU A 232 15.23 11.75 -7.92
CA GLU A 232 13.87 12.03 -7.44
C GLU A 232 13.52 11.10 -6.27
N PRO A 233 12.62 11.54 -5.37
CA PRO A 233 12.06 10.65 -4.37
C PRO A 233 11.40 9.43 -4.99
N SER A 234 11.42 8.30 -4.28
CA SER A 234 10.86 7.05 -4.81
C SER A 234 9.34 7.16 -5.03
N LEU A 235 8.79 6.31 -5.91
CA LEU A 235 7.34 6.19 -6.11
C LEU A 235 6.60 5.92 -4.79
N ARG A 236 7.21 5.19 -3.85
CA ARG A 236 6.56 4.88 -2.56
C ARG A 236 6.50 6.11 -1.66
N SER A 237 7.54 6.92 -1.68
CA SER A 237 7.59 8.19 -0.97
C SER A 237 6.51 9.14 -1.49
N TRP A 238 6.33 9.26 -2.80
CA TRP A 238 5.24 10.04 -3.38
C TRP A 238 3.85 9.50 -3.03
N LYS A 239 3.67 8.17 -3.01
CA LYS A 239 2.43 7.56 -2.51
C LYS A 239 2.17 7.83 -1.02
N SER A 240 3.21 7.97 -0.20
CA SER A 240 3.08 8.36 1.22
C SER A 240 2.50 9.76 1.35
N VAL A 241 3.00 10.70 0.55
CA VAL A 241 2.50 12.09 0.50
C VAL A 241 1.09 12.15 -0.06
N ASP A 242 0.77 11.42 -1.15
CA ASP A 242 -0.59 11.33 -1.71
C ASP A 242 -1.62 10.87 -0.69
N LEU A 243 -1.30 9.82 0.09
CA LEU A 243 -2.17 9.37 1.19
C LEU A 243 -2.40 10.48 2.22
N SER A 244 -1.36 11.26 2.55
CA SER A 244 -1.49 12.37 3.50
C SER A 244 -2.41 13.47 2.98
N LEU A 245 -2.25 13.87 1.73
CA LEU A 245 -3.06 14.91 1.09
C LEU A 245 -4.53 14.49 0.94
N ARG A 246 -4.78 13.23 0.53
CA ARG A 246 -6.14 12.66 0.48
C ARG A 246 -6.79 12.61 1.85
N ALA A 247 -6.04 12.18 2.88
CA ALA A 247 -6.57 12.14 4.23
C ALA A 247 -6.95 13.55 4.72
N ALA A 248 -6.12 14.56 4.44
CA ALA A 248 -6.45 15.95 4.78
C ALA A 248 -7.75 16.42 4.11
N GLU A 249 -7.94 16.13 2.82
CA GLU A 249 -9.17 16.47 2.08
C GLU A 249 -10.40 15.73 2.62
N ILE A 250 -10.29 14.43 2.91
CA ILE A 250 -11.38 13.64 3.52
C ILE A 250 -11.78 14.25 4.86
N LEU A 251 -10.80 14.59 5.70
CA LEU A 251 -11.06 15.13 7.03
C LEU A 251 -11.70 16.53 6.98
N ASP A 252 -11.29 17.37 6.04
CA ASP A 252 -11.90 18.69 5.83
C ASP A 252 -13.36 18.61 5.34
N ILE A 253 -13.64 17.70 4.39
CA ILE A 253 -14.99 17.50 3.84
C ILE A 253 -15.92 16.89 4.89
N GLU A 254 -15.48 15.81 5.54
CA GLU A 254 -16.36 15.03 6.40
C GLU A 254 -16.51 15.64 7.80
N ARG A 255 -15.57 16.49 8.24
CA ARG A 255 -15.51 17.13 9.56
C ARG A 255 -15.88 16.16 10.69
N SER A 256 -15.41 14.92 10.53
CA SER A 256 -15.82 13.80 11.37
C SER A 256 -15.19 13.95 12.75
N SER A 257 -15.98 13.72 13.80
CA SER A 257 -15.46 13.60 15.17
C SER A 257 -14.52 12.40 15.34
N ASP A 258 -14.45 11.53 14.34
CA ASP A 258 -13.65 10.29 14.33
C ASP A 258 -12.36 10.39 13.52
N TYR A 259 -11.91 11.60 13.23
CA TYR A 259 -10.71 11.85 12.43
C TYR A 259 -9.47 11.09 12.93
N SER A 260 -9.36 10.84 14.24
CA SER A 260 -8.24 10.10 14.85
C SER A 260 -8.13 8.64 14.38
N VAL A 261 -9.24 8.05 13.91
CA VAL A 261 -9.24 6.70 13.32
C VAL A 261 -8.55 6.74 11.96
N LEU A 262 -8.97 7.64 11.07
CA LEU A 262 -8.36 7.78 9.74
C LEU A 262 -6.90 8.23 9.86
N TYR A 263 -6.59 9.13 10.80
CA TYR A 263 -5.23 9.57 11.06
C TYR A 263 -4.33 8.43 11.55
N GLY A 264 -4.82 7.57 12.44
CA GLY A 264 -4.10 6.37 12.86
C GLY A 264 -3.81 5.40 11.70
N ALA A 265 -4.77 5.23 10.79
CA ALA A 265 -4.59 4.45 9.57
C ALA A 265 -3.51 5.06 8.66
N LEU A 266 -3.55 6.39 8.48
CA LEU A 266 -2.58 7.14 7.69
C LEU A 266 -1.16 6.96 8.23
N LEU A 267 -0.94 7.19 9.53
CA LEU A 267 0.39 7.04 10.14
C LEU A 267 0.94 5.62 9.98
N ALA A 268 0.10 4.59 10.14
CA ALA A 268 0.50 3.21 9.95
C ALA A 268 0.94 2.94 8.50
N ALA A 269 0.17 3.40 7.52
CA ALA A 269 0.50 3.25 6.11
C ALA A 269 1.80 3.96 5.73
N ARG A 270 1.91 5.25 6.08
CA ARG A 270 3.11 6.07 5.80
C ARG A 270 4.36 5.49 6.47
N THR A 271 4.25 5.01 7.71
CA THR A 271 5.35 4.32 8.42
C THR A 271 5.78 3.07 7.66
N GLY A 272 4.83 2.25 7.19
CA GLY A 272 5.12 1.06 6.38
C GLY A 272 5.84 1.40 5.07
N LEU A 273 5.41 2.47 4.39
CA LEU A 273 6.05 2.95 3.17
C LEU A 273 7.49 3.43 3.40
N SER A 274 7.71 4.25 4.44
CA SER A 274 9.05 4.73 4.82
C SER A 274 9.99 3.58 5.21
N MET A 275 9.49 2.60 5.97
CA MET A 275 10.25 1.37 6.30
C MET A 275 10.59 0.54 5.06
N ARG A 276 9.69 0.47 4.07
CA ARG A 276 10.01 -0.22 2.82
C ARG A 276 11.05 0.55 2.01
N ASP A 277 10.93 1.87 1.93
CA ASP A 277 11.87 2.73 1.19
C ASP A 277 13.30 2.59 1.72
N SER A 278 13.41 2.49 3.04
CA SER A 278 14.65 2.21 3.78
C SER A 278 15.40 0.94 3.30
N LEU A 279 14.69 -0.05 2.75
CA LEU A 279 15.30 -1.28 2.22
C LEU A 279 15.92 -1.10 0.82
N GLU A 280 15.73 0.04 0.13
CA GLU A 280 16.34 0.28 -1.19
C GLU A 280 17.85 0.54 -1.09
N ALA A 281 18.34 0.95 0.07
CA ALA A 281 19.77 1.06 0.34
C ALA A 281 20.43 -0.34 0.24
N ARG A 282 21.14 -0.58 -0.87
CA ARG A 282 21.84 -1.86 -1.12
C ARG A 282 22.75 -2.22 0.05
N ASP A 283 22.74 -3.50 0.41
CA ASP A 283 23.53 -4.10 1.48
C ASP A 283 23.32 -3.50 2.88
N ALA A 284 22.30 -2.64 3.06
CA ALA A 284 21.97 -2.08 4.36
C ALA A 284 21.44 -3.15 5.30
N PHE A 285 20.70 -4.15 4.82
CA PHE A 285 20.04 -5.18 5.62
C PHE A 285 20.34 -6.59 5.09
N SER A 286 20.60 -7.55 5.98
CA SER A 286 20.71 -8.97 5.62
C SER A 286 19.38 -9.51 5.10
N ASP A 287 19.37 -10.57 4.29
CA ASP A 287 18.13 -11.11 3.73
C ASP A 287 17.08 -11.47 4.80
N SER A 288 17.53 -11.97 5.97
CA SER A 288 16.65 -12.21 7.11
C SER A 288 16.01 -10.91 7.63
N GLU A 289 16.82 -9.87 7.83
CA GLU A 289 16.31 -8.56 8.24
C GLU A 289 15.36 -7.97 7.19
N GLN A 290 15.63 -8.13 5.89
CA GLN A 290 14.73 -7.63 4.84
C GLN A 290 13.38 -8.33 4.89
N VAL A 291 13.35 -9.64 5.15
CA VAL A 291 12.10 -10.40 5.34
C VAL A 291 11.36 -9.96 6.60
N GLU A 292 12.05 -9.79 7.74
CA GLU A 292 11.44 -9.27 8.98
C GLU A 292 10.79 -7.89 8.76
N VAL A 293 11.48 -7.00 8.04
CA VAL A 293 11.00 -5.65 7.72
C VAL A 293 9.80 -5.73 6.78
N LEU A 294 9.86 -6.50 5.69
CA LEU A 294 8.75 -6.68 4.75
C LEU A 294 7.51 -7.26 5.43
N ASP A 295 7.67 -8.24 6.32
CA ASP A 295 6.56 -8.80 7.11
C ASP A 295 5.90 -7.75 8.03
N SER A 296 6.72 -6.85 8.59
CA SER A 296 6.24 -5.72 9.39
C SER A 296 5.55 -4.65 8.54
N VAL A 297 6.02 -4.41 7.31
CA VAL A 297 5.36 -3.53 6.33
C VAL A 297 3.99 -4.08 5.93
N VAL A 298 3.90 -5.37 5.61
CA VAL A 298 2.63 -6.06 5.30
C VAL A 298 1.65 -5.86 6.46
N SER A 299 2.09 -6.14 7.68
CA SER A 299 1.24 -6.02 8.88
C SER A 299 0.72 -4.59 9.08
N ARG A 300 1.57 -3.57 8.89
CA ARG A 300 1.19 -2.15 9.04
C ARG A 300 0.21 -1.67 7.97
N LEU A 301 0.39 -2.11 6.72
CA LEU A 301 -0.56 -1.80 5.65
C LEU A 301 -1.89 -2.52 5.86
N GLY A 302 -1.87 -3.74 6.41
CA GLY A 302 -3.06 -4.44 6.87
C GLY A 302 -3.82 -3.66 7.95
N TYR A 303 -3.12 -3.20 8.99
CA TYR A 303 -3.69 -2.33 10.03
C TYR A 303 -4.34 -1.08 9.42
N ALA A 304 -3.63 -0.40 8.53
CA ALA A 304 -4.13 0.82 7.89
C ALA A 304 -5.42 0.54 7.11
N LEU A 305 -5.43 -0.53 6.32
CA LEU A 305 -6.59 -0.92 5.51
C LEU A 305 -7.81 -1.26 6.37
N ASP A 306 -7.63 -2.07 7.42
CA ASP A 306 -8.72 -2.44 8.32
C ASP A 306 -9.22 -1.22 9.12
N THR A 307 -8.32 -0.34 9.56
CA THR A 307 -8.69 0.89 10.28
C THR A 307 -9.43 1.89 9.37
N SER A 308 -9.04 2.00 8.09
CA SER A 308 -9.77 2.82 7.12
C SER A 308 -11.15 2.26 6.78
N ARG A 309 -11.29 0.93 6.68
CA ARG A 309 -12.60 0.26 6.52
C ARG A 309 -13.48 0.46 7.76
N LEU A 310 -12.90 0.49 8.95
CA LEU A 310 -13.63 0.88 10.16
C LEU A 310 -14.15 2.31 10.01
N TYR A 311 -13.28 3.26 9.67
CA TYR A 311 -13.64 4.66 9.50
C TYR A 311 -14.78 4.83 8.49
N GLN A 312 -14.66 4.18 7.31
CA GLN A 312 -15.70 4.15 6.27
C GLN A 312 -17.07 3.73 6.80
N SER A 313 -17.08 2.91 7.83
CA SER A 313 -18.26 2.30 8.40
C SER A 313 -18.89 3.09 9.56
N LEU A 314 -18.21 4.14 10.04
CA LEU A 314 -18.71 5.04 11.08
C LEU A 314 -19.70 6.07 10.49
N PRO A 315 -20.59 6.66 11.31
CA PRO A 315 -21.43 7.78 10.88
C PRO A 315 -20.54 8.98 10.49
N ARG A 316 -20.65 9.43 9.24
CA ARG A 316 -19.84 10.52 8.66
C ARG A 316 -20.74 11.53 7.98
N ALA A 317 -20.31 12.80 7.91
CA ALA A 317 -20.96 13.74 7.01
C ALA A 317 -20.76 13.24 5.56
N GLY A 318 -21.82 13.26 4.76
CA GLY A 318 -21.72 12.87 3.35
C GLY A 318 -20.75 13.79 2.59
N GLY A 319 -20.19 13.30 1.48
CA GLY A 319 -19.33 14.10 0.58
C GLY A 319 -17.92 13.53 0.37
N GLY A 320 -17.32 12.91 1.39
CA GLY A 320 -15.96 12.32 1.31
C GLY A 320 -15.91 10.86 0.85
N LYS A 321 -17.05 10.26 0.50
CA LYS A 321 -17.13 8.81 0.24
C LYS A 321 -16.22 8.34 -0.88
N GLU A 322 -16.28 8.98 -2.05
CA GLU A 322 -15.49 8.56 -3.22
C GLU A 322 -13.99 8.70 -2.97
N LEU A 323 -13.57 9.76 -2.28
CA LEU A 323 -12.18 9.96 -1.86
C LEU A 323 -11.72 8.87 -0.88
N LEU A 324 -12.57 8.51 0.09
CA LEU A 324 -12.25 7.44 1.03
C LEU A 324 -12.21 6.06 0.35
N ASP A 325 -13.10 5.80 -0.60
CA ASP A 325 -13.11 4.57 -1.38
C ASP A 325 -11.80 4.45 -2.17
N ALA A 326 -11.36 5.52 -2.84
CA ALA A 326 -10.06 5.58 -3.52
C ALA A 326 -8.87 5.41 -2.55
N PHE A 327 -8.92 6.04 -1.37
CA PHE A 327 -7.89 5.88 -0.33
C PHE A 327 -7.76 4.41 0.10
N ILE A 328 -8.87 3.72 0.31
CA ILE A 328 -8.92 2.29 0.66
C ILE A 328 -8.39 1.42 -0.48
N GLU A 329 -8.72 1.73 -1.73
CA GLU A 329 -8.20 1.02 -2.90
C GLU A 329 -6.68 1.14 -3.02
N ILE A 330 -6.12 2.32 -2.78
CA ILE A 330 -4.67 2.55 -2.75
C ILE A 330 -4.00 1.70 -1.67
N LEU A 331 -4.56 1.70 -0.45
CA LEU A 331 -4.04 0.88 0.65
C LEU A 331 -4.10 -0.62 0.34
N ASP A 332 -5.20 -1.08 -0.26
CA ASP A 332 -5.36 -2.49 -0.66
C ASP A 332 -4.33 -2.90 -1.72
N ALA A 333 -4.08 -2.04 -2.71
CA ALA A 333 -3.05 -2.27 -3.73
C ALA A 333 -1.63 -2.29 -3.12
N LEU A 334 -1.34 -1.36 -2.20
CA LEU A 334 -0.06 -1.32 -1.48
C LEU A 334 0.15 -2.56 -0.60
N HIS A 335 -0.89 -2.99 0.11
CA HIS A 335 -0.84 -4.19 0.95
C HIS A 335 -0.57 -5.44 0.10
N ARG A 336 -1.30 -5.63 -1.02
CA ARG A 336 -1.07 -6.73 -1.96
C ARG A 336 0.34 -6.71 -2.53
N GLN A 337 0.83 -5.53 -2.95
CA GLN A 337 2.19 -5.38 -3.45
C GLN A 337 3.25 -5.81 -2.41
N ALA A 338 3.07 -5.43 -1.14
CA ALA A 338 3.98 -5.82 -0.07
C ALA A 338 3.93 -7.33 0.20
N GLN A 339 2.76 -7.96 0.11
CA GLN A 339 2.60 -9.41 0.24
C GLN A 339 3.31 -10.16 -0.90
N ASP A 340 3.13 -9.70 -2.14
CA ASP A 340 3.78 -10.29 -3.31
C ASP A 340 5.29 -10.16 -3.23
N GLU A 341 5.79 -9.01 -2.77
CA GLU A 341 7.23 -8.79 -2.59
C GLU A 341 7.82 -9.70 -1.50
N LEU A 342 7.14 -9.80 -0.35
CA LEU A 342 7.54 -10.70 0.73
C LEU A 342 7.58 -12.16 0.26
N ALA A 343 6.53 -12.61 -0.44
CA ALA A 343 6.44 -13.96 -0.96
C ALA A 343 7.54 -14.25 -1.99
N ALA A 344 7.78 -13.35 -2.94
CA ALA A 344 8.84 -13.49 -3.93
C ALA A 344 10.22 -13.62 -3.25
N ARG A 345 10.47 -12.82 -2.20
CA ARG A 345 11.72 -12.88 -1.47
C ARG A 345 11.89 -14.17 -0.67
N LEU A 346 10.82 -14.65 -0.04
CA LEU A 346 10.80 -15.93 0.66
C LEU A 346 11.08 -17.12 -0.29
N GLN A 347 10.65 -17.04 -1.55
CA GLN A 347 10.94 -18.08 -2.55
C GLN A 347 12.40 -18.09 -2.99
N MET A 348 13.08 -16.94 -2.98
CA MET A 348 14.49 -16.81 -3.39
C MET A 348 15.48 -17.21 -2.29
N LEU A 349 15.02 -17.32 -1.04
CA LEU A 349 15.88 -17.70 0.08
C LEU A 349 16.31 -19.18 -0.02
N PRO A 350 17.60 -19.49 0.17
CA PRO A 350 18.07 -20.87 0.21
C PRO A 350 17.33 -21.68 1.29
N SER A 351 16.99 -22.95 0.98
CA SER A 351 16.27 -23.84 1.91
C SER A 351 17.08 -24.22 3.16
N GLN A 352 18.37 -23.89 3.22
CA GLN A 352 19.24 -24.10 4.37
C GLN A 352 19.80 -22.74 4.79
N SER A 353 19.50 -22.35 6.02
CA SER A 353 20.01 -21.17 6.67
C SER A 353 21.51 -21.33 6.92
N GLU A 354 22.34 -20.89 5.97
CA GLU A 354 23.70 -20.50 6.34
C GLU A 354 23.62 -19.35 7.35
N PRO A 355 24.57 -19.26 8.30
CA PRO A 355 24.61 -18.14 9.23
C PRO A 355 24.64 -16.85 8.43
N ALA A 356 23.64 -15.99 8.61
CA ALA A 356 23.59 -14.69 7.95
C ALA A 356 24.91 -13.98 8.17
N ALA A 357 25.62 -13.65 7.08
CA ALA A 357 26.80 -12.81 7.16
C ALA A 357 26.37 -11.52 7.85
N LYS A 358 27.00 -11.20 8.99
CA LYS A 358 26.69 -9.96 9.72
C LYS A 358 26.99 -8.80 8.77
N PRO A 359 26.00 -7.94 8.48
CA PRO A 359 26.26 -6.74 7.69
C PRO A 359 27.33 -5.91 8.39
N GLY A 360 28.27 -5.36 7.60
CA GLY A 360 29.38 -4.58 8.12
C GLY A 360 28.89 -3.42 8.98
N ALA A 361 29.35 -3.37 10.23
CA ALA A 361 28.79 -2.51 11.29
C ALA A 361 28.98 -0.98 11.11
N SER A 362 29.44 -0.47 9.96
CA SER A 362 29.96 0.91 9.89
C SER A 362 29.29 1.84 8.85
N LYS A 363 28.16 1.49 8.23
CA LYS A 363 27.52 2.38 7.21
C LYS A 363 26.00 2.56 7.31
N ARG A 364 25.33 2.00 8.31
CA ARG A 364 23.86 2.10 8.42
C ARG A 364 23.45 3.47 8.95
N LYS A 365 22.78 4.29 8.11
CA LYS A 365 22.12 5.54 8.53
C LYS A 365 20.86 5.29 9.37
N GLN A 366 20.24 4.12 9.19
CA GLN A 366 19.02 3.71 9.89
C GLN A 366 19.27 2.45 10.72
N VAL A 367 18.48 2.30 11.79
CA VAL A 367 18.56 1.18 12.73
C VAL A 367 17.28 0.36 12.67
N LEU A 368 17.43 -0.97 12.77
CA LEU A 368 16.33 -1.91 12.94
C LEU A 368 16.14 -2.17 14.43
N ILE A 369 14.94 -1.90 14.93
CA ILE A 369 14.53 -2.16 16.32
C ILE A 369 13.42 -3.22 16.35
N ARG A 370 13.34 -3.98 17.44
CA ARG A 370 12.30 -5.00 17.66
C ARG A 370 11.29 -4.48 18.66
N THR A 371 10.02 -4.52 18.29
CA THR A 371 8.91 -4.08 19.15
C THR A 371 8.22 -5.28 19.77
N ARG A 372 7.58 -5.09 20.94
CA ARG A 372 6.92 -6.18 21.67
C ARG A 372 5.84 -6.91 20.85
N ASN A 373 5.04 -6.17 20.10
CA ASN A 373 3.83 -6.70 19.43
C ASN A 373 3.68 -6.33 17.94
N ARG A 374 4.57 -5.50 17.37
CA ARG A 374 4.40 -4.95 16.01
C ARG A 374 5.59 -5.27 15.10
N GLY A 375 6.23 -6.41 15.34
CA GLY A 375 7.39 -6.85 14.58
C GLY A 375 8.56 -5.89 14.72
N VAL A 376 9.23 -5.61 13.61
CA VAL A 376 10.40 -4.73 13.56
C VAL A 376 10.06 -3.37 13.00
N VAL A 377 10.88 -2.38 13.34
CA VAL A 377 10.79 -1.01 12.81
C VAL A 377 12.16 -0.58 12.33
N VAL A 378 12.18 0.13 11.20
CA VAL A 378 13.38 0.77 10.67
C VAL A 378 13.20 2.27 10.79
N GLY A 379 14.14 2.94 11.46
CA GLY A 379 14.11 4.38 11.66
C GLY A 379 15.49 4.96 11.91
N SER A 380 15.56 6.27 12.09
CA SER A 380 16.78 7.00 12.41
C SER A 380 16.94 7.14 13.91
N ARG A 381 18.14 6.88 14.44
CA ARG A 381 18.43 7.07 15.87
C ARG A 381 18.61 8.56 16.16
N ARG A 382 17.82 9.10 17.07
CA ARG A 382 17.94 10.46 17.62
C ARG A 382 18.53 10.34 19.02
N LYS A 383 19.73 10.90 19.21
CA LYS A 383 20.42 10.89 20.51
C LYS A 383 19.62 11.68 21.54
N ALA A 384 19.71 11.27 22.80
CA ALA A 384 19.19 12.00 23.94
C ALA A 384 19.63 13.47 23.91
N GLU A 385 18.66 14.38 24.09
CA GLU A 385 18.88 15.82 24.20
C GLU A 385 18.15 16.32 25.46
N GLY A 386 18.91 16.89 26.39
CA GLY A 386 18.40 17.27 27.71
C GLY A 386 17.93 16.06 28.53
N ASN A 387 16.66 16.06 28.93
CA ASN A 387 16.04 15.03 29.79
C ASN A 387 15.31 13.93 28.98
N ARG A 388 15.43 13.91 27.65
CA ARG A 388 14.75 12.94 26.77
C ARG A 388 15.67 11.73 26.51
N PRO A 389 15.16 10.48 26.60
CA PRO A 389 15.95 9.29 26.33
C PRO A 389 16.36 9.19 24.85
N ASP A 390 17.27 8.27 24.54
CA ASP A 390 17.57 7.88 23.17
C ASP A 390 16.31 7.34 22.47
N THR A 391 16.03 7.82 21.27
CA THR A 391 14.83 7.44 20.51
C THR A 391 15.16 6.99 19.09
N VAL A 392 14.26 6.18 18.52
CA VAL A 392 14.28 5.82 17.10
C VAL A 392 13.04 6.38 16.45
N VAL A 393 13.25 7.17 15.40
CA VAL A 393 12.20 7.95 14.74
C VAL A 393 12.07 7.52 13.29
N VAL A 394 10.84 7.28 12.85
CA VAL A 394 10.50 7.08 11.45
C VAL A 394 9.99 8.40 10.90
N VAL A 395 10.60 8.87 9.81
CA VAL A 395 10.21 10.10 9.13
C VAL A 395 9.80 9.81 7.70
N ASP A 396 8.93 10.64 7.15
CA ASP A 396 8.68 10.66 5.72
C ASP A 396 9.89 11.27 4.99
N PRO A 397 10.39 10.65 3.90
CA PRO A 397 11.58 11.12 3.22
C PRO A 397 11.37 12.39 2.39
N ILE A 398 10.13 12.78 2.07
CA ILE A 398 9.83 13.98 1.28
C ILE A 398 9.53 15.13 2.23
N ASP A 399 8.49 14.98 3.06
CA ASP A 399 8.00 16.09 3.87
C ASP A 399 8.65 16.19 5.26
N ASN A 400 9.53 15.25 5.62
CA ASN A 400 10.20 15.16 6.91
C ASN A 400 9.26 15.06 8.13
N THR A 401 7.98 14.72 7.91
CA THR A 401 7.02 14.50 8.99
C THR A 401 7.46 13.33 9.86
N GLU A 402 7.43 13.50 11.18
CA GLU A 402 7.65 12.41 12.14
C GLU A 402 6.42 11.49 12.15
N LEU A 403 6.57 10.27 11.63
CA LEU A 403 5.49 9.30 11.46
C LEU A 403 5.33 8.39 12.69
N ALA A 404 6.43 8.07 13.36
CA ALA A 404 6.45 7.26 14.57
C ALA A 404 7.75 7.48 15.37
N SER A 405 7.67 7.37 16.69
CA SER A 405 8.82 7.46 17.58
C SER A 405 8.80 6.33 18.60
N TYR A 406 9.98 5.81 18.94
CA TYR A 406 10.16 4.64 19.80
C TYR A 406 11.25 4.88 20.83
N GLU A 407 11.01 4.38 22.04
CA GLU A 407 11.99 4.31 23.13
C GLU A 407 12.25 2.85 23.54
N GLU A 408 13.41 2.59 24.11
CA GLU A 408 13.73 1.27 24.64
C GLU A 408 12.94 1.03 25.94
N SER A 409 12.27 -0.12 26.03
CA SER A 409 11.51 -0.49 27.22
C SER A 409 12.44 -0.93 28.36
N ALA A 410 11.87 -1.20 29.54
CA ALA A 410 12.64 -1.77 30.66
C ALA A 410 13.26 -3.15 30.35
N GLU A 411 12.72 -3.87 29.36
CA GLU A 411 13.33 -5.09 28.83
C GLU A 411 14.35 -4.74 27.75
N PRO A 412 15.66 -5.04 27.95
CA PRO A 412 16.70 -4.70 27.00
C PRO A 412 16.45 -5.27 25.60
N GLY A 413 16.60 -4.45 24.57
CA GLY A 413 16.40 -4.83 23.18
C GLY A 413 14.94 -4.85 22.71
N VAL A 414 13.97 -4.60 23.59
CA VAL A 414 12.55 -4.46 23.25
C VAL A 414 12.16 -2.99 23.26
N TRP A 415 11.64 -2.50 22.14
CA TRP A 415 11.25 -1.11 21.95
C TRP A 415 9.73 -0.94 22.01
N GLN A 416 9.29 0.20 22.54
CA GLN A 416 7.88 0.57 22.65
C GLN A 416 7.62 1.93 21.99
N PRO A 417 6.44 2.14 21.39
CA PRO A 417 6.10 3.43 20.81
C PRO A 417 6.02 4.47 21.92
N LEU A 418 6.68 5.61 21.73
CA LEU A 418 6.40 6.81 22.49
C LEU A 418 4.95 7.22 22.15
N GLY A 419 4.10 7.31 23.17
CA GLY A 419 2.76 7.88 22.98
C GLY A 419 2.88 9.24 22.30
N GLU A 420 1.92 9.60 21.43
CA GLU A 420 1.88 10.90 20.72
C GLU A 420 2.39 11.98 21.67
N THR A 421 3.57 12.53 21.37
CA THR A 421 4.15 13.59 22.20
C THR A 421 3.09 14.68 22.24
N ARG A 422 2.44 14.82 23.39
CA ARG A 422 1.45 15.85 23.65
C ARG A 422 2.16 17.17 23.37
N VAL A 423 1.95 17.75 22.19
CA VAL A 423 1.96 19.21 22.10
C VAL A 423 0.82 19.58 23.01
N GLU A 424 1.11 19.96 24.24
CA GLU A 424 0.08 20.44 25.17
C GLU A 424 -0.64 21.57 24.44
N PRO A 425 -1.90 21.35 24.01
CA PRO A 425 -2.69 22.47 23.59
C PRO A 425 -2.81 23.33 24.84
N VAL A 426 -2.54 24.63 24.71
CA VAL A 426 -2.89 25.60 25.75
C VAL A 426 -4.34 25.30 26.13
N PRO A 427 -4.65 25.04 27.41
CA PRO A 427 -5.96 24.55 27.79
C PRO A 427 -7.00 25.57 27.31
N PRO A 428 -7.99 25.15 26.49
CA PRO A 428 -9.12 26.02 26.18
C PRO A 428 -9.81 26.40 27.49
N THR A 429 -10.53 27.52 27.50
CA THR A 429 -11.34 27.94 28.64
C THR A 429 -12.13 26.73 29.17
N PRO A 430 -11.91 26.28 30.42
CA PRO A 430 -12.36 24.94 30.78
C PRO A 430 -13.89 24.91 30.83
N ALA A 431 -14.47 23.94 30.12
CA ALA A 431 -15.93 23.82 29.99
C ALA A 431 -16.59 23.65 31.37
N THR A 432 -17.85 24.08 31.51
CA THR A 432 -18.60 23.90 32.76
C THR A 432 -18.94 22.43 32.99
N LEU A 433 -19.06 22.01 34.25
CA LEU A 433 -19.44 20.65 34.64
C LEU A 433 -20.70 20.16 33.89
N ALA A 434 -21.74 20.99 33.81
CA ALA A 434 -22.98 20.66 33.10
C ALA A 434 -22.76 20.35 31.60
N THR A 435 -21.82 21.07 30.96
CA THR A 435 -21.47 20.83 29.54
C THR A 435 -20.73 19.50 29.37
N LEU A 436 -19.83 19.18 30.29
CA LEU A 436 -19.06 17.94 30.29
C LEU A 436 -19.97 16.72 30.53
N VAL A 437 -20.87 16.79 31.51
CA VAL A 437 -21.89 15.76 31.79
C VAL A 437 -22.82 15.54 30.61
N LYS A 438 -23.20 16.59 29.87
CA LYS A 438 -23.99 16.43 28.64
C LYS A 438 -23.18 15.71 27.54
N ARG A 439 -21.90 16.03 27.39
CA ARG A 439 -21.00 15.41 26.40
C ARG A 439 -20.70 13.94 26.73
N SER A 440 -20.60 13.57 28.02
CA SER A 440 -20.35 12.18 28.43
C SER A 440 -21.43 11.22 27.95
N GLY A 441 -22.71 11.61 28.03
CA GLY A 441 -23.83 10.79 27.54
C GLY A 441 -23.74 10.48 26.04
N ALA A 442 -23.34 11.46 25.23
CA ALA A 442 -23.12 11.25 23.80
C ALA A 442 -21.92 10.32 23.52
N LEU A 443 -20.82 10.48 24.26
CA LEU A 443 -19.65 9.60 24.16
C LEU A 443 -19.98 8.14 24.49
N LEU A 444 -20.74 7.90 25.56
CA LEU A 444 -21.18 6.55 25.96
C LEU A 444 -22.02 5.87 24.88
N ASN A 445 -22.99 6.59 24.31
CA ASN A 445 -23.82 6.07 23.21
C ASN A 445 -23.00 5.79 21.94
N ASN A 446 -21.99 6.63 21.65
CA ASN A 446 -21.08 6.40 20.53
C ASN A 446 -20.17 5.18 20.78
N ALA A 447 -19.67 5.01 22.00
CA ALA A 447 -18.83 3.87 22.37
C ALA A 447 -19.54 2.53 22.17
N GLU A 448 -20.81 2.42 22.57
CA GLU A 448 -21.60 1.20 22.36
C GLU A 448 -21.75 0.85 20.87
N ARG A 449 -22.05 1.85 20.03
CA ARG A 449 -22.15 1.66 18.58
C ARG A 449 -20.83 1.21 17.97
N ARG A 450 -19.70 1.77 18.43
CA ARG A 450 -18.35 1.36 18.00
C ARG A 450 -18.05 -0.07 18.37
N ILE A 451 -18.32 -0.49 19.61
CA ILE A 451 -18.15 -1.88 20.04
C ILE A 451 -18.90 -2.84 19.11
N ALA A 452 -20.20 -2.58 18.87
CA ALA A 452 -21.00 -3.41 17.99
C ALA A 452 -20.43 -3.50 16.56
N LYS A 453 -19.88 -2.39 16.07
CA LYS A 453 -19.30 -2.33 14.73
C LYS A 453 -17.96 -3.07 14.63
N VAL A 454 -17.06 -2.85 15.57
CA VAL A 454 -15.77 -3.56 15.64
C VAL A 454 -15.99 -5.07 15.78
N ARG A 455 -17.01 -5.50 16.55
CA ARG A 455 -17.42 -6.92 16.60
C ARG A 455 -17.83 -7.47 15.24
N SER A 456 -18.55 -6.70 14.44
CA SER A 456 -18.92 -7.10 13.08
C SER A 456 -17.70 -7.20 12.18
N GLN A 457 -16.78 -6.24 12.26
CA GLN A 457 -15.56 -6.20 11.45
C GLN A 457 -14.58 -7.32 11.81
N ALA A 458 -14.45 -7.64 13.10
CA ALA A 458 -13.63 -8.72 13.62
C ALA A 458 -13.98 -10.10 13.03
N ARG A 459 -15.15 -10.25 12.38
CA ARG A 459 -15.54 -11.48 11.68
C ARG A 459 -14.71 -11.74 10.41
N THR A 460 -14.21 -10.69 9.77
CA THR A 460 -13.43 -10.74 8.53
C THR A 460 -12.00 -10.22 8.71
N ALA A 461 -11.67 -9.68 9.88
CA ALA A 461 -10.34 -9.16 10.20
C ALA A 461 -9.28 -10.27 10.22
N THR A 462 -8.09 -9.94 9.73
CA THR A 462 -6.97 -10.90 9.64
C THR A 462 -5.83 -10.59 10.61
N VAL A 463 -5.87 -9.48 11.34
CA VAL A 463 -4.85 -9.13 12.33
C VAL A 463 -5.52 -8.81 13.66
N GLY A 464 -5.36 -9.70 14.64
CA GLY A 464 -6.08 -9.59 15.92
C GLY A 464 -5.63 -8.40 16.79
N VAL A 465 -4.33 -8.06 16.77
CA VAL A 465 -3.78 -6.92 17.53
C VAL A 465 -4.37 -5.59 17.06
N ASP A 466 -4.64 -5.46 15.76
CA ASP A 466 -5.21 -4.25 15.18
C ASP A 466 -6.63 -3.97 15.71
N ILE A 467 -7.44 -5.03 15.83
CA ILE A 467 -8.81 -4.94 16.38
C ILE A 467 -8.82 -4.56 17.86
N GLU A 468 -7.87 -5.08 18.64
CA GLU A 468 -7.68 -4.68 20.03
C GLU A 468 -7.25 -3.21 20.11
N ASP A 469 -6.24 -2.82 19.35
CA ASP A 469 -5.69 -1.46 19.32
C ASP A 469 -6.75 -0.43 18.94
N ILE A 470 -7.62 -0.74 17.98
CA ILE A 470 -8.77 0.08 17.63
C ILE A 470 -9.63 0.36 18.88
N LEU A 471 -10.06 -0.67 19.62
CA LEU A 471 -10.91 -0.46 20.79
C LEU A 471 -10.19 0.21 21.96
N VAL A 472 -8.88 -0.06 22.12
CA VAL A 472 -8.03 0.64 23.09
C VAL A 472 -7.90 2.13 22.73
N GLN A 473 -7.68 2.47 21.47
CA GLN A 473 -7.61 3.87 21.03
C GLN A 473 -8.95 4.57 21.20
N GLN A 474 -10.05 3.89 20.86
CA GLN A 474 -11.40 4.41 21.02
C GLN A 474 -11.86 4.50 22.48
N SER A 475 -11.16 3.88 23.43
CA SER A 475 -11.44 4.05 24.86
C SER A 475 -10.88 5.36 25.42
N ARG A 476 -9.79 5.88 24.85
CA ARG A 476 -9.07 7.07 25.37
C ARG A 476 -9.93 8.33 25.54
N PRO A 477 -10.87 8.66 24.61
CA PRO A 477 -11.75 9.81 24.79
C PRO A 477 -12.66 9.69 26.02
N LEU A 478 -13.02 8.47 26.44
CA LEU A 478 -13.80 8.25 27.66
C LEU A 478 -12.95 8.55 28.89
N ASP A 479 -11.69 8.08 28.93
CA ASP A 479 -10.77 8.36 30.04
C ASP A 479 -10.47 9.87 30.15
N ALA A 480 -10.24 10.54 29.00
CA ALA A 480 -10.01 11.98 28.96
C ALA A 480 -11.23 12.78 29.42
N MET A 481 -12.45 12.30 29.16
CA MET A 481 -13.67 12.93 29.65
C MET A 481 -13.82 12.77 31.16
N VAL A 482 -13.42 11.63 31.74
CA VAL A 482 -13.36 11.44 33.20
C VAL A 482 -12.44 12.50 33.83
N GLN A 483 -11.22 12.64 33.31
CA GLN A 483 -10.27 13.64 33.80
C GLN A 483 -10.83 15.07 33.72
N GLN A 484 -11.48 15.44 32.61
CA GLN A 484 -12.09 16.76 32.47
C GLN A 484 -13.22 17.00 33.49
N ILE A 485 -14.04 15.98 33.78
CA ILE A 485 -15.11 16.09 34.79
C ILE A 485 -14.51 16.24 36.20
N GLU A 486 -13.50 15.45 36.55
CA GLU A 486 -12.82 15.53 37.85
C GLU A 486 -12.12 16.89 38.07
N GLU A 487 -11.47 17.41 37.03
CA GLU A 487 -10.87 18.75 37.05
C GLU A 487 -11.94 19.84 37.22
N ALA A 488 -13.08 19.71 36.53
CA ALA A 488 -14.19 20.66 36.66
C ALA A 488 -14.83 20.62 38.06
N LEU A 489 -15.03 19.43 38.64
CA LEU A 489 -15.52 19.26 40.02
C LEU A 489 -14.60 19.96 41.02
N THR A 490 -13.29 19.75 40.88
CA THR A 490 -12.27 20.38 41.74
C THR A 490 -12.28 21.90 41.60
N ARG A 491 -12.37 22.41 40.37
CA ARG A 491 -12.35 23.85 40.08
C ARG A 491 -13.61 24.56 40.55
N GLU A 492 -14.78 23.94 40.39
CA GLU A 492 -16.08 24.52 40.71
C GLU A 492 -16.42 24.36 42.21
N ASN A 493 -15.58 23.69 43.01
CA ASN A 493 -15.86 23.30 44.40
C ASN A 493 -17.26 22.64 44.55
N ALA A 494 -17.70 21.95 43.50
CA ALA A 494 -18.97 21.25 43.51
C ALA A 494 -18.81 19.94 44.29
N THR A 495 -19.66 19.71 45.28
CA THR A 495 -19.77 18.41 45.94
C THR A 495 -20.49 17.44 45.02
N ASP A 496 -20.07 16.17 45.02
CA ASP A 496 -20.73 15.09 44.24
C ASP A 496 -22.24 14.99 44.52
N ASP A 497 -22.65 15.36 45.73
CA ASP A 497 -24.05 15.53 46.10
C ASP A 497 -24.49 16.97 45.78
N SER A 498 -25.24 17.13 44.70
CA SER A 498 -26.12 18.28 44.50
C SER A 498 -27.56 17.79 44.30
N ASP A 499 -28.51 18.45 44.98
CA ASP A 499 -29.95 18.17 44.93
C ASP A 499 -30.57 18.29 43.51
N ASP A 500 -29.80 18.77 42.51
CA ASP A 500 -30.24 19.07 41.15
C ASP A 500 -29.89 17.99 40.09
N GLY A 501 -29.42 16.80 40.48
CA GLY A 501 -29.40 15.63 39.59
C GLY A 501 -28.31 15.61 38.50
N LEU A 502 -27.22 16.37 38.65
CA LEU A 502 -26.01 16.26 37.85
C LEU A 502 -25.04 15.26 38.48
N ASP A 503 -25.33 13.96 38.37
CA ASP A 503 -24.56 12.86 38.98
C ASP A 503 -23.23 12.63 38.21
N ALA A 504 -22.27 13.54 38.42
CA ALA A 504 -20.96 13.52 37.82
C ALA A 504 -20.18 12.26 38.21
N ALA A 505 -20.26 11.83 39.47
CA ALA A 505 -19.70 10.58 39.97
C ALA A 505 -20.21 9.36 39.18
N ARG A 506 -21.52 9.23 38.96
CA ARG A 506 -22.08 8.16 38.14
C ARG A 506 -21.66 8.26 36.69
N GLN A 507 -21.58 9.46 36.12
CA GLN A 507 -21.07 9.62 34.74
C GLN A 507 -19.62 9.17 34.63
N CYS A 508 -18.75 9.56 35.56
CA CYS A 508 -17.37 9.07 35.63
C CYS A 508 -17.32 7.55 35.79
N GLY A 509 -18.17 6.97 36.65
CA GLY A 509 -18.30 5.53 36.81
C GLY A 509 -18.71 4.81 35.51
N LEU A 510 -19.69 5.35 34.79
CA LEU A 510 -20.14 4.81 33.50
C LEU A 510 -19.06 4.91 32.42
N LEU A 511 -18.37 6.05 32.33
CA LEU A 511 -17.27 6.27 31.38
C LEU A 511 -16.12 5.28 31.64
N THR A 512 -15.67 5.18 32.89
CA THR A 512 -14.61 4.23 33.31
C THR A 512 -15.00 2.79 33.02
N ALA A 513 -16.24 2.39 33.37
CA ALA A 513 -16.74 1.05 33.10
C ALA A 513 -16.83 0.76 31.58
N LYS A 514 -17.28 1.74 30.78
CA LYS A 514 -17.36 1.59 29.32
C LYS A 514 -15.96 1.50 28.69
N ALA A 515 -15.00 2.31 29.14
CA ALA A 515 -13.62 2.25 28.67
C ALA A 515 -12.98 0.89 28.99
N ALA A 516 -13.19 0.36 30.20
CA ALA A 516 -12.75 -0.98 30.58
C ALA A 516 -13.41 -2.06 29.71
N GLN A 517 -14.73 -1.96 29.46
CA GLN A 517 -15.46 -2.87 28.57
C GLN A 517 -14.89 -2.87 27.15
N MET A 518 -14.53 -1.70 26.60
CA MET A 518 -13.93 -1.60 25.27
C MET A 518 -12.59 -2.33 25.19
N ARG A 519 -11.72 -2.15 26.19
CA ARG A 519 -10.41 -2.84 26.25
C ARG A 519 -10.58 -4.35 26.36
N GLU A 520 -11.46 -4.81 27.25
CA GLU A 520 -11.72 -6.24 27.43
C GLU A 520 -12.35 -6.87 26.18
N GLU A 521 -13.26 -6.16 25.52
CA GLU A 521 -13.82 -6.61 24.25
C GLU A 521 -12.76 -6.70 23.15
N GLY A 522 -11.85 -5.71 23.07
CA GLY A 522 -10.70 -5.74 22.16
C GLY A 522 -9.84 -6.98 22.37
N LYS A 523 -9.46 -7.25 23.62
CA LYS A 523 -8.72 -8.45 24.01
C LYS A 523 -9.47 -9.73 23.62
N ARG A 524 -10.77 -9.81 23.94
CA ARG A 524 -11.62 -10.97 23.59
C ARG A 524 -11.66 -11.22 22.09
N LEU A 525 -11.81 -10.16 21.29
CA LEU A 525 -11.83 -10.26 19.83
C LEU A 525 -10.47 -10.70 19.29
N ARG A 526 -9.36 -10.15 19.78
CA ARG A 526 -8.00 -10.60 19.42
C ARG A 526 -7.80 -12.08 19.69
N VAL A 527 -8.19 -12.56 20.88
CA VAL A 527 -8.13 -13.99 21.23
C VAL A 527 -8.91 -14.83 20.21
N GLY A 528 -10.14 -14.43 19.91
CA GLY A 528 -10.99 -15.13 18.95
C GLY A 528 -10.43 -15.15 17.53
N ILE A 529 -9.79 -14.06 17.09
CA ILE A 529 -9.12 -13.97 15.78
C ILE A 529 -7.90 -14.88 15.75
N LEU A 530 -6.99 -14.75 16.72
CA LEU A 530 -5.77 -15.55 16.79
C LEU A 530 -6.07 -17.06 16.80
N LYS A 531 -7.06 -17.50 17.58
CA LYS A 531 -7.46 -18.92 17.68
C LYS A 531 -8.07 -19.49 16.38
N LYS A 532 -8.52 -18.65 15.43
CA LYS A 532 -9.09 -19.09 14.14
C LYS A 532 -8.06 -19.12 12.99
N GLN A 533 -6.90 -18.50 13.19
CA GLN A 533 -5.89 -18.34 12.15
C GLN A 533 -4.82 -19.42 12.22
N ALA A 534 -3.99 -19.47 11.17
CA ALA A 534 -2.75 -20.22 11.21
C ALA A 534 -1.86 -19.71 12.36
N PRO A 535 -1.27 -20.60 13.16
CA PRO A 535 -0.52 -20.19 14.35
C PRO A 535 0.77 -19.48 13.97
N THR A 536 1.03 -18.36 14.64
CA THR A 536 2.31 -17.66 14.61
C THR A 536 2.95 -17.70 15.99
N VAL A 537 4.28 -17.63 16.05
CA VAL A 537 5.02 -17.66 17.33
C VAL A 537 4.61 -16.50 18.23
N GLY A 538 4.50 -15.29 17.68
CA GLY A 538 4.04 -14.11 18.42
C GLY A 538 2.60 -14.28 18.94
N GLY A 539 1.71 -14.85 18.12
CA GLY A 539 0.34 -15.14 18.52
C GLY A 539 0.26 -16.14 19.67
N VAL A 540 1.03 -17.23 19.60
CA VAL A 540 1.11 -18.23 20.68
C VAL A 540 1.72 -17.63 21.94
N SER A 541 2.85 -16.91 21.84
CA SER A 541 3.48 -16.24 22.98
C SER A 541 2.50 -15.32 23.70
N TRP A 542 1.79 -14.48 22.95
CA TRP A 542 0.82 -13.56 23.53
C TRP A 542 -0.34 -14.31 24.18
N LEU A 543 -0.89 -15.35 23.55
CA LEU A 543 -1.96 -16.15 24.15
C LEU A 543 -1.52 -16.86 25.44
N VAL A 544 -0.27 -17.33 25.52
CA VAL A 544 0.30 -17.89 26.76
C VAL A 544 0.41 -16.82 27.84
N GLU A 545 0.94 -15.64 27.50
CA GLU A 545 1.05 -14.50 28.43
C GLU A 545 -0.31 -14.02 28.94
N GLN A 546 -1.35 -14.09 28.11
CA GLN A 546 -2.73 -13.78 28.50
C GLN A 546 -3.45 -14.94 29.23
N GLY A 547 -2.78 -16.09 29.42
CA GLY A 547 -3.38 -17.28 30.04
C GLY A 547 -4.49 -17.94 29.21
N GLU A 548 -4.55 -17.68 27.91
CA GLU A 548 -5.58 -18.14 26.97
C GLU A 548 -5.30 -19.50 26.35
N VAL A 549 -4.04 -19.94 26.39
CA VAL A 549 -3.58 -21.26 25.97
C VAL A 549 -2.50 -21.77 26.93
N SER A 550 -2.29 -23.08 26.96
CA SER A 550 -1.15 -23.72 27.62
C SER A 550 -0.42 -24.64 26.66
N ILE A 551 0.87 -24.89 26.93
CA ILE A 551 1.75 -25.73 26.11
C ILE A 551 2.16 -26.93 26.94
N LEU A 552 2.16 -28.12 26.34
CA LEU A 552 2.65 -29.35 26.95
C LEU A 552 3.55 -30.11 25.97
N LYS A 553 4.60 -30.76 26.50
CA LYS A 553 5.39 -31.74 25.75
C LYS A 553 4.52 -32.97 25.47
N GLU A 554 4.45 -33.38 24.21
CA GLU A 554 3.66 -34.53 23.78
C GLU A 554 4.59 -35.73 23.53
N GLY A 555 4.55 -36.72 24.43
CA GLY A 555 5.32 -37.95 24.32
C GLY A 555 6.84 -37.76 24.21
N GLU A 556 7.52 -38.83 23.82
CA GLU A 556 8.97 -38.82 23.55
C GLU A 556 9.28 -38.63 22.07
N ARG A 557 10.53 -38.26 21.77
CA ARG A 557 10.99 -38.01 20.41
C ARG A 557 10.88 -39.27 19.53
N VAL A 558 10.25 -39.14 18.36
CA VAL A 558 9.95 -40.27 17.45
C VAL A 558 10.72 -40.15 16.14
N ALA A 559 11.25 -41.26 15.64
CA ALA A 559 11.88 -41.32 14.32
C ALA A 559 10.84 -41.22 13.20
N LEU A 560 11.02 -40.29 12.26
CA LEU A 560 10.15 -40.15 11.09
C LEU A 560 10.52 -41.13 9.97
N ALA A 561 9.58 -41.39 9.06
CA ALA A 561 9.85 -42.23 7.91
C ALA A 561 11.01 -41.66 7.06
N LYS A 562 12.07 -42.45 6.90
CA LYS A 562 13.28 -42.05 6.18
C LYS A 562 12.96 -41.73 4.72
N ARG A 563 13.39 -40.54 4.25
CA ARG A 563 13.29 -40.14 2.84
C ARG A 563 14.55 -40.56 2.09
N LYS A 564 14.39 -41.10 0.88
CA LYS A 564 15.52 -41.50 0.03
C LYS A 564 16.39 -40.28 -0.27
N GLY A 565 17.68 -40.36 0.06
CA GLY A 565 18.65 -39.26 -0.14
C GLY A 565 18.74 -38.23 0.99
N PHE A 566 17.98 -38.37 2.07
CA PHE A 566 18.04 -37.49 3.25
C PHE A 566 18.47 -38.25 4.50
N ALA A 567 19.06 -37.52 5.46
CA ALA A 567 19.37 -38.06 6.78
C ALA A 567 18.09 -38.50 7.51
N GLN A 568 18.25 -39.39 8.50
CA GLN A 568 17.16 -39.75 9.41
C GLN A 568 16.72 -38.49 10.18
N ASP A 569 15.42 -38.31 10.32
CA ASP A 569 14.82 -37.17 11.01
C ASP A 569 14.05 -37.68 12.24
N TYR A 570 14.09 -36.91 13.32
CA TYR A 570 13.45 -37.22 14.59
C TYR A 570 12.59 -36.04 15.04
N LEU A 571 11.35 -36.32 15.43
CA LEU A 571 10.35 -35.31 15.76
C LEU A 571 10.01 -35.35 17.26
N GLN A 572 10.07 -34.19 17.92
CA GLN A 572 9.42 -33.93 19.20
C GLN A 572 8.20 -33.02 18.97
N GLU A 573 7.05 -33.43 19.45
CA GLU A 573 5.82 -32.64 19.39
C GLU A 573 5.55 -31.93 20.74
N PHE A 574 4.96 -30.75 20.66
CA PHE A 574 4.33 -30.06 21.79
C PHE A 574 2.90 -29.69 21.38
N VAL A 575 1.93 -29.89 22.27
CA VAL A 575 0.54 -29.51 22.04
C VAL A 575 0.26 -28.14 22.64
N VAL A 576 -0.36 -27.26 21.85
CA VAL A 576 -0.92 -25.98 22.31
C VAL A 576 -2.42 -26.17 22.46
N ARG A 577 -2.92 -26.04 23.69
CA ARG A 577 -4.32 -26.28 24.04
C ARG A 577 -4.98 -25.04 24.61
N ASP A 578 -6.28 -24.88 24.37
CA ASP A 578 -7.06 -23.79 24.96
C ASP A 578 -7.36 -24.01 26.45
N LYS A 579 -8.12 -23.08 27.05
CA LYS A 579 -8.57 -23.14 28.45
C LYS A 579 -9.47 -24.34 28.75
N GLU A 580 -10.10 -24.94 27.74
CA GLU A 580 -10.93 -26.15 27.84
C GLU A 580 -10.08 -27.42 27.64
N ALA A 581 -8.76 -27.29 27.60
CA ALA A 581 -7.78 -28.34 27.32
C ALA A 581 -7.93 -29.00 25.93
N LYS A 582 -8.64 -28.35 24.99
CA LYS A 582 -8.78 -28.82 23.63
C LYS A 582 -7.53 -28.46 22.81
N PRO A 583 -6.93 -29.41 22.07
CA PRO A 583 -5.80 -29.11 21.19
C PRO A 583 -6.20 -28.13 20.08
N LEU A 584 -5.49 -27.01 19.99
CA LEU A 584 -5.62 -26.02 18.92
C LEU A 584 -4.55 -26.21 17.85
N TRP A 585 -3.30 -26.33 18.28
CA TRP A 585 -2.13 -26.36 17.40
C TRP A 585 -1.05 -27.30 17.95
N TYR A 586 -0.06 -27.59 17.12
CA TYR A 586 1.10 -28.40 17.47
C TYR A 586 2.38 -27.68 17.09
N ALA A 587 3.39 -27.71 17.97
CA ALA A 587 4.75 -27.29 17.63
C ALA A 587 5.60 -28.54 17.35
N HIS A 588 6.28 -28.53 16.22
CA HIS A 588 7.09 -29.64 15.71
C HIS A 588 8.56 -29.24 15.74
N PHE A 589 9.36 -29.97 16.52
CA PHE A 589 10.80 -29.79 16.63
C PHE A 589 11.53 -30.99 16.01
N HIS A 590 12.36 -30.71 15.01
CA HIS A 590 13.14 -31.69 14.26
C HIS A 590 14.55 -31.79 14.83
N TYR A 591 15.11 -33.00 14.86
CA TYR A 591 16.42 -33.31 15.43
C TYR A 591 17.17 -34.31 14.55
N ALA A 592 18.50 -34.23 14.60
CA ALA A 592 19.38 -35.15 13.87
C ALA A 592 19.41 -36.56 14.48
N SER A 593 19.13 -36.70 15.79
CA SER A 593 19.13 -37.97 16.50
C SER A 593 18.09 -38.03 17.63
N ALA A 594 17.80 -39.24 18.11
CA ALA A 594 16.88 -39.47 19.23
C ALA A 594 17.37 -38.84 20.55
N ASP A 595 18.69 -38.77 20.73
CA ASP A 595 19.40 -38.34 21.94
C ASP A 595 19.99 -36.92 21.85
N ALA A 596 19.80 -36.21 20.73
CA ALA A 596 20.25 -34.82 20.58
C ALA A 596 19.72 -33.94 21.73
N LEU A 597 20.56 -33.01 22.19
CA LEU A 597 20.18 -32.07 23.25
C LEU A 597 18.91 -31.31 22.86
N VAL A 598 18.12 -30.94 23.86
CA VAL A 598 16.81 -30.28 23.65
C VAL A 598 16.96 -28.99 22.81
N GLY A 599 18.04 -28.25 23.01
CA GLY A 599 18.37 -27.02 22.26
C GLY A 599 18.97 -27.22 20.87
N ASP A 600 19.34 -28.45 20.49
CA ASP A 600 20.03 -28.77 19.21
C ASP A 600 19.03 -29.17 18.11
N PHE A 601 17.84 -28.57 18.12
CA PHE A 601 16.87 -28.80 17.06
C PHE A 601 17.38 -28.20 15.74
N THR A 602 17.13 -28.91 14.64
CA THR A 602 17.52 -28.51 13.28
C THR A 602 16.48 -27.61 12.62
N ALA A 603 15.21 -27.78 12.97
CA ALA A 603 14.10 -26.93 12.54
C ALA A 603 12.94 -27.00 13.54
N ALA A 604 12.24 -25.89 13.74
CA ALA A 604 11.05 -25.85 14.58
C ALA A 604 9.95 -25.01 13.93
N HIS A 605 8.71 -25.48 13.97
CA HIS A 605 7.56 -24.77 13.39
C HIS A 605 6.24 -25.14 14.04
N LEU A 606 5.26 -24.26 13.90
CA LEU A 606 3.89 -24.44 14.33
C LEU A 606 3.04 -25.04 13.20
N LYS A 607 2.04 -25.83 13.58
CA LYS A 607 1.06 -26.43 12.67
C LYS A 607 -0.34 -26.30 13.20
N THR A 608 -1.30 -26.17 12.27
CA THR A 608 -2.71 -26.33 12.60
C THR A 608 -3.03 -27.77 13.00
N ARG A 609 -4.14 -27.98 13.70
CA ARG A 609 -4.61 -29.31 14.10
C ARG A 609 -4.82 -30.20 12.88
N GLU A 610 -5.38 -29.66 11.81
CA GLU A 610 -5.67 -30.35 10.56
C GLU A 610 -4.38 -30.74 9.84
N GLN A 611 -3.33 -29.93 9.96
CA GLN A 611 -2.03 -30.15 9.32
C GLN A 611 -1.04 -30.99 10.15
N ARG A 612 -1.41 -31.44 11.36
CA ARG A 612 -0.51 -32.14 12.30
C ARG A 612 0.36 -33.19 11.59
N PHE A 613 -0.27 -34.05 10.79
CA PHE A 613 0.38 -35.17 10.10
C PHE A 613 0.85 -34.86 8.67
N ASP A 614 0.69 -33.63 8.19
CA ASP A 614 1.10 -33.26 6.83
C ASP A 614 2.63 -33.31 6.67
N ARG A 615 3.08 -33.71 5.48
CA ARG A 615 4.50 -33.97 5.20
C ARG A 615 5.31 -32.70 4.90
N GLY A 616 5.33 -31.78 5.86
CA GLY A 616 6.22 -30.63 5.92
C GLY A 616 5.74 -29.38 5.15
N PRO A 617 6.37 -28.22 5.39
CA PRO A 617 5.93 -26.92 4.88
C PRO A 617 5.93 -26.79 3.34
N GLN A 618 6.71 -27.61 2.62
CA GLN A 618 6.86 -27.53 1.15
C GLN A 618 5.59 -27.92 0.38
N THR A 619 4.70 -28.76 0.93
CA THR A 619 3.43 -29.13 0.28
C THR A 619 2.36 -28.04 0.34
N VAL A 620 2.48 -27.10 1.30
CA VAL A 620 1.51 -26.00 1.52
C VAL A 620 1.95 -24.73 0.79
N ALA A 621 3.26 -24.46 0.76
CA ALA A 621 3.85 -23.27 0.13
C ALA A 621 3.64 -23.17 -1.39
N THR A 622 3.18 -24.21 -2.08
CA THR A 622 2.96 -24.22 -3.53
C THR A 622 1.59 -23.69 -3.97
N GLN A 623 0.72 -23.31 -3.02
CA GLN A 623 -0.69 -23.00 -3.34
C GLN A 623 -0.96 -21.50 -3.57
N SER A 624 -0.27 -20.60 -2.86
CA SER A 624 -0.44 -19.14 -3.00
C SER A 624 0.66 -18.35 -2.28
N ASN A 625 0.82 -17.05 -2.60
CA ASN A 625 1.73 -16.14 -1.88
C ASN A 625 1.40 -16.08 -0.38
N GLN A 626 0.12 -16.11 -0.04
CA GLN A 626 -0.35 -16.15 1.34
C GLN A 626 0.13 -17.42 2.08
N ALA A 627 0.06 -18.58 1.45
CA ALA A 627 0.53 -19.83 2.04
C ALA A 627 2.03 -19.83 2.32
N ILE A 628 2.83 -19.18 1.46
CA ILE A 628 4.28 -19.02 1.65
C ILE A 628 4.57 -18.17 2.89
N ILE A 629 3.85 -17.06 3.05
CA ILE A 629 3.97 -16.17 4.20
C ILE A 629 3.55 -16.88 5.50
N GLU A 630 2.47 -17.65 5.48
CA GLU A 630 2.01 -18.43 6.63
C GLU A 630 3.03 -19.48 7.08
N VAL A 631 3.62 -20.19 6.11
CA VAL A 631 4.73 -21.12 6.39
C VAL A 631 5.90 -20.41 7.05
N TYR A 632 6.28 -19.22 6.55
CA TYR A 632 7.33 -18.41 7.18
C TYR A 632 6.97 -18.01 8.61
N ARG A 633 5.78 -17.46 8.85
CA ARG A 633 5.30 -17.00 10.16
C ARG A 633 5.12 -18.13 11.19
N SER A 634 5.01 -19.38 10.73
CA SER A 634 4.92 -20.56 11.60
C SER A 634 6.26 -20.98 12.21
N ARG A 635 7.40 -20.52 11.66
CA ARG A 635 8.74 -20.94 12.12
C ARG A 635 9.04 -20.45 13.53
N ILE A 636 9.62 -21.32 14.35
CA ILE A 636 10.01 -21.04 15.72
C ILE A 636 11.53 -20.79 15.75
N ASP A 637 11.93 -19.58 16.09
CA ASP A 637 13.34 -19.25 16.31
C ASP A 637 13.84 -19.78 17.66
N LYS A 638 15.17 -19.79 17.85
CA LYS A 638 15.79 -20.32 19.07
C LYS A 638 15.36 -19.60 20.36
N GLY A 639 15.17 -18.29 20.31
CA GLY A 639 14.75 -17.51 21.47
C GLY A 639 13.34 -17.87 21.91
N SER A 640 12.40 -17.89 20.96
CA SER A 640 11.02 -18.30 21.24
C SER A 640 10.90 -19.78 21.60
N ALA A 641 11.69 -20.67 21.00
CA ALA A 641 11.78 -22.07 21.39
C ALA A 641 12.14 -22.21 22.87
N GLN A 642 13.20 -21.52 23.30
CA GLN A 642 13.67 -21.55 24.68
C GLN A 642 12.64 -20.97 25.65
N LYS A 643 12.00 -19.85 25.28
CA LYS A 643 11.02 -19.16 26.13
C LYS A 643 9.74 -19.97 26.33
N LEU A 644 9.24 -20.61 25.27
CA LEU A 644 7.88 -21.17 25.25
C LEU A 644 7.81 -22.70 25.36
N PHE A 645 8.82 -23.43 24.90
CA PHE A 645 8.72 -24.89 24.71
C PHE A 645 9.80 -25.68 25.44
N LEU A 646 11.07 -25.27 25.31
CA LEU A 646 12.21 -26.10 25.73
C LEU A 646 12.47 -26.07 27.25
N SER A 647 11.76 -25.23 27.99
CA SER A 647 11.82 -25.10 29.45
C SER A 647 10.75 -25.93 30.19
N LEU A 648 9.86 -26.62 29.45
CA LEU A 648 8.73 -27.39 29.97
C LEU A 648 9.10 -28.78 30.47
#